data_AF-A0A7X8QR20-F1
#
_entry.id   AF-A0A7X8QR20-F1
#
_cell.length_a   1.000
_cell.length_b   1.000
_cell.length_c   1.000
_cell.angle_alpha   90.00
_cell.angle_beta   90.00
_cell.angle_gamma   90.00
#
_symmetry.space_group_name_H-M   'P 1'
#
loop_
_entity.id
_entity.type
_entity.pdbx_description
1 polymer ?
#
loop_
_entity_poly.entity_id
_entity_poly.type
_entity_poly.pdbx_seq_one_letter_code
_entity_poly.pdbx_strand_id
1 'polypeptide(L)'
;MKKLKKMMFLCMTGALLLMGTPNREVLAVEPIRLVVNGNDITSLSSPILENNRTLVPIRFISEELGADVTWNNADRTVLVEKGNNTVLLRIGSQLVSYDNGSDYEVSDIAPKIINDRTYVPLRLISNALDIGIDWDNATRTVLIDSQILPEETSFYDVKILSHEDGDTITGRTNLQIGASDRYIGKGYEVRFLLLDPDTAKGFIIARTENAGVNSIVGRGDPTPRIDDVTDVYTYMPKLDDNGNKVLVGAIYDQNGSLIGGDAVAVNVNIDPKISLSGIEDGKLISYAHYMGSQSNFFPSFVKYEFTNMVTGTKTITDFQSPSGTYTWKPQMKDNGYYSVRVIAYDNDVVVATSEPVNVQVAMERQLSLTGIKEGETVKGTKTLLADRNFDVSETQYIMKDVNTGEEKVLATIPYGSYTWHPSPEDSGLKDIIVRVKAGGNVIDSPPIRVKVDGSPKLLVEGIGPKQVLTSSAILKASSNVNIDSISYTLKNSKTGEGIVLASNLSLPAEFTFNPTDYSGEWILQAEGSHNGKRVYSEEIPFKVYLGEIFSSKPIVEKSQYLNFASNLAKDSFNKTGMSAALQTAQSILETGWGQSTPVDKYTGQKSNNLFGIKGVGPAGSVTSTTWEVYNGVRFTVDADFRAYNSPQESWADHKEFLERDRYKAFRDVMHDYKQGAWSLKDAGYATDPEYALKLMKLIDSYNLDELDKVGI
;
A
#
# COMPACT_ATOMS: atom_id res chain seq x y z
N MET A 1 47.45 -62.64 -16.01
CA MET A 1 48.59 -63.38 -16.59
C MET A 1 49.53 -62.40 -17.27
N LYS A 2 50.79 -62.41 -16.80
CA LYS A 2 52.08 -62.03 -17.42
C LYS A 2 52.15 -60.95 -18.52
N LYS A 3 52.90 -59.90 -18.15
CA LYS A 3 53.81 -59.10 -19.00
C LYS A 3 54.67 -59.96 -19.94
N LEU A 4 54.95 -59.49 -21.15
CA LEU A 4 56.23 -59.68 -21.85
C LEU A 4 56.30 -58.66 -23.02
N LYS A 5 57.02 -57.55 -22.93
CA LYS A 5 58.47 -57.32 -23.11
C LYS A 5 59.05 -57.69 -24.50
N LYS A 6 59.69 -56.66 -25.07
CA LYS A 6 60.82 -56.58 -26.03
C LYS A 6 60.47 -56.42 -27.51
N MET A 7 61.26 -55.76 -28.36
CA MET A 7 62.33 -54.74 -28.29
C MET A 7 62.92 -54.68 -29.71
N MET A 8 63.08 -53.47 -30.29
CA MET A 8 64.04 -53.09 -31.37
C MET A 8 63.93 -53.85 -32.73
N PHE A 9 64.25 -53.31 -33.90
CA PHE A 9 64.59 -52.01 -34.52
C PHE A 9 64.89 -52.40 -35.98
N LEU A 10 64.39 -51.71 -37.03
CA LEU A 10 65.14 -51.29 -38.23
C LEU A 10 64.23 -50.78 -39.38
N CYS A 11 64.51 -49.53 -39.79
CA CYS A 11 64.38 -48.87 -41.11
C CYS A 11 63.13 -49.05 -41.99
N MET A 12 62.45 -47.93 -42.33
CA MET A 12 62.51 -47.35 -43.68
C MET A 12 61.83 -45.97 -43.78
N THR A 13 62.60 -44.98 -44.27
CA THR A 13 62.21 -43.85 -45.14
C THR A 13 60.90 -43.08 -44.91
N GLY A 14 61.03 -41.79 -44.60
CA GLY A 14 59.93 -40.86 -44.45
C GLY A 14 59.22 -40.49 -45.76
N ALA A 15 57.90 -40.30 -45.63
CA ALA A 15 57.09 -39.44 -46.48
C ALA A 15 56.11 -38.70 -45.56
N LEU A 16 56.27 -37.38 -45.48
CA LEU A 16 55.44 -36.45 -44.72
C LEU A 16 54.14 -36.24 -45.52
N LEU A 17 53.01 -36.78 -45.07
CA LEU A 17 51.67 -36.36 -45.54
C LEU A 17 51.08 -35.39 -44.52
N LEU A 18 51.20 -34.09 -44.80
CA LEU A 18 50.32 -33.08 -44.21
C LEU A 18 48.92 -33.29 -44.77
N MET A 19 47.99 -33.72 -43.91
CA MET A 19 46.57 -33.58 -44.18
C MET A 19 46.22 -32.09 -44.04
N GLY A 20 45.92 -31.44 -45.16
CA GLY A 20 45.39 -30.08 -45.18
C GLY A 20 44.05 -30.03 -44.45
N THR A 21 44.00 -29.26 -43.38
CA THR A 21 42.75 -28.79 -42.80
C THR A 21 42.15 -27.75 -43.76
N PRO A 22 40.84 -27.79 -44.06
CA PRO A 22 40.23 -26.72 -44.84
C PRO A 22 40.28 -25.44 -44.01
N ASN A 23 40.93 -24.41 -44.56
CA ASN A 23 40.79 -23.04 -44.09
C ASN A 23 39.29 -22.70 -44.08
N ARG A 24 38.71 -22.48 -42.90
CA ARG A 24 37.48 -21.70 -42.81
C ARG A 24 37.87 -20.26 -43.15
N GLU A 25 37.48 -19.80 -44.34
CA GLU A 25 37.42 -18.37 -44.59
C GLU A 25 36.44 -17.77 -43.58
N VAL A 26 36.99 -17.04 -42.61
CA VAL A 26 36.22 -16.10 -41.81
C VAL A 26 35.95 -14.92 -42.75
N LEU A 27 34.79 -14.94 -43.42
CA LEU A 27 34.32 -13.77 -44.17
C LEU A 27 34.06 -12.67 -43.15
N ALA A 28 34.94 -11.66 -43.11
CA ALA A 28 34.70 -10.44 -42.37
C ALA A 28 33.46 -9.76 -42.99
N VAL A 29 32.49 -9.41 -42.15
CA VAL A 29 31.34 -8.61 -42.58
C VAL A 29 31.88 -7.29 -43.13
N GLU A 30 31.57 -6.96 -44.38
CA GLU A 30 32.02 -5.71 -44.98
C GLU A 30 31.50 -4.50 -44.16
N PRO A 31 32.37 -3.53 -43.85
CA PRO A 31 32.00 -2.37 -43.05
C PRO A 31 30.92 -1.54 -43.77
N ILE A 32 29.99 -0.98 -43.00
CA ILE A 32 28.96 -0.09 -43.53
C ILE A 32 29.63 1.20 -44.01
N ARG A 33 29.37 1.60 -45.25
CA ARG A 33 29.84 2.88 -45.81
C ARG A 33 28.82 3.98 -45.54
N LEU A 34 29.30 5.20 -45.35
CA LEU A 34 28.48 6.37 -45.13
C LEU A 34 28.92 7.51 -46.04
N VAL A 35 28.01 7.95 -46.91
CA VAL A 35 28.22 9.04 -47.86
C VAL A 35 27.19 10.13 -47.58
N VAL A 36 27.64 11.36 -47.36
CA VAL A 36 26.81 12.53 -47.06
C VAL A 36 27.02 13.57 -48.14
N ASN A 37 25.96 13.99 -48.85
CA ASN A 37 26.02 14.93 -49.97
C ASN A 37 27.10 14.55 -51.03
N GLY A 38 27.28 13.24 -51.27
CA GLY A 38 28.30 12.72 -52.19
C GLY A 38 29.71 12.57 -51.60
N ASN A 39 29.95 13.04 -50.38
CA ASN A 39 31.24 12.92 -49.67
C ASN A 39 31.29 11.64 -48.84
N ASP A 40 32.27 10.76 -49.08
CA ASP A 40 32.48 9.55 -48.27
C ASP A 40 33.14 9.90 -46.92
N ILE A 41 32.36 9.78 -45.85
CA ILE A 41 32.79 10.04 -44.47
C ILE A 41 32.89 8.75 -43.63
N THR A 42 32.99 7.59 -44.28
CA THR A 42 32.98 6.27 -43.61
C THR A 42 34.07 6.16 -42.54
N SER A 43 35.28 6.65 -42.82
CA SER A 43 36.41 6.60 -41.89
C SER A 43 36.21 7.48 -40.65
N LEU A 44 35.43 8.55 -40.78
CA LEU A 44 35.11 9.47 -39.68
C LEU A 44 33.91 8.98 -38.86
N SER A 45 32.96 8.31 -39.50
CA SER A 45 31.71 7.88 -38.87
C SER A 45 31.78 6.49 -38.24
N SER A 46 32.54 5.54 -38.79
CA SER A 46 32.59 4.15 -38.28
C SER A 46 31.21 3.62 -37.81
N PRO A 47 30.22 3.50 -38.72
CA PRO A 47 28.88 3.07 -38.34
C PRO A 47 28.89 1.67 -37.72
N ILE A 48 28.00 1.44 -36.75
CA ILE A 48 27.86 0.14 -36.08
C ILE A 48 26.44 -0.39 -36.21
N LEU A 49 26.29 -1.71 -36.23
CA LEU A 49 24.98 -2.36 -36.26
C LEU A 49 24.66 -2.89 -34.85
N GLU A 50 23.54 -2.46 -34.29
CA GLU A 50 23.04 -2.93 -33.00
C GLU A 50 21.53 -3.14 -33.11
N ASN A 51 21.01 -4.30 -32.69
CA ASN A 51 19.57 -4.62 -32.73
C ASN A 51 18.90 -4.33 -34.08
N ASN A 52 19.61 -4.61 -35.18
CA ASN A 52 19.16 -4.31 -36.54
C ASN A 52 18.93 -2.80 -36.82
N ARG A 53 19.68 -1.94 -36.13
CA ARG A 53 19.78 -0.50 -36.33
C ARG A 53 21.20 -0.09 -36.62
N THR A 54 21.36 0.74 -37.64
CA THR A 54 22.63 1.40 -37.94
C THR A 54 22.76 2.60 -37.03
N LEU A 55 23.74 2.56 -36.14
CA LEU A 55 24.11 3.69 -35.29
C LEU A 55 25.32 4.41 -35.88
N VAL A 56 25.30 5.72 -35.77
CA VAL A 56 26.33 6.60 -36.33
C VAL A 56 26.68 7.74 -35.36
N PRO A 57 27.90 8.27 -35.39
CA PRO A 57 28.27 9.44 -34.60
C PRO A 57 27.53 10.68 -35.11
N ILE A 58 26.73 11.29 -34.24
CA ILE A 58 25.86 12.41 -34.64
C ILE A 58 26.65 13.63 -35.10
N ARG A 59 27.80 13.93 -34.46
CA ARG A 59 28.58 15.14 -34.72
C ARG A 59 29.02 15.26 -36.17
N PHE A 60 29.76 14.27 -36.66
CA PHE A 60 30.37 14.34 -37.99
C PHE A 60 29.33 14.43 -39.11
N ILE A 61 28.18 13.79 -38.94
CA ILE A 61 27.11 13.84 -39.94
C ILE A 61 26.41 15.19 -39.89
N SER A 62 26.08 15.67 -38.69
CA SER A 62 25.37 16.93 -38.51
C SER A 62 26.21 18.12 -38.98
N GLU A 63 27.50 18.15 -38.65
CA GLU A 63 28.43 19.20 -39.10
C GLU A 63 28.60 19.22 -40.63
N GLU A 64 28.70 18.05 -41.28
CA GLU A 64 28.75 17.94 -42.76
C GLU A 64 27.46 18.43 -43.43
N LEU A 65 26.34 18.38 -42.70
CA LEU A 65 25.04 18.89 -43.13
C LEU A 65 24.80 20.36 -42.75
N GLY A 66 25.82 21.04 -42.22
CA GLY A 66 25.78 22.45 -41.85
C GLY A 66 25.10 22.76 -40.52
N ALA A 67 25.01 21.79 -39.61
CA ALA A 67 24.49 21.97 -38.26
C ALA A 67 25.62 22.12 -37.22
N ASP A 68 25.38 22.91 -36.18
CA ASP A 68 26.27 23.04 -35.04
C ASP A 68 25.94 21.98 -33.97
N VAL A 69 26.97 21.42 -33.31
CA VAL A 69 26.81 20.36 -32.32
C VAL A 69 27.51 20.69 -31.00
N THR A 70 26.72 21.00 -29.99
CA THR A 70 27.20 21.39 -28.65
C THR A 70 27.05 20.24 -27.65
N TRP A 71 28.11 19.94 -26.91
CA TRP A 71 28.10 18.98 -25.79
C TRP A 71 28.04 19.71 -24.44
N ASN A 72 27.07 19.34 -23.60
CA ASN A 72 27.03 19.74 -22.20
C ASN A 72 27.39 18.53 -21.32
N ASN A 73 28.50 18.66 -20.60
CA ASN A 73 29.02 17.59 -19.74
C ASN A 73 28.24 17.41 -18.43
N ALA A 74 27.66 18.47 -17.88
CA ALA A 74 26.93 18.43 -16.61
C ALA A 74 25.64 17.62 -16.76
N ASP A 75 24.89 17.92 -17.83
CA ASP A 75 23.59 17.30 -18.10
C ASP A 75 23.72 16.06 -19.01
N ARG A 76 24.93 15.83 -19.53
CA ARG A 76 25.25 14.79 -20.51
C ARG A 76 24.33 14.87 -21.72
N THR A 77 24.21 16.07 -22.29
CA THR A 77 23.35 16.35 -23.43
C THR A 77 24.13 16.76 -24.67
N VAL A 78 23.59 16.43 -25.84
CA VAL A 78 24.03 16.91 -27.15
C VAL A 78 22.92 17.77 -27.72
N LEU A 79 23.22 19.03 -28.00
CA LEU A 79 22.35 19.95 -28.72
C LEU A 79 22.84 20.05 -30.17
N VAL A 80 21.95 19.79 -31.13
CA VAL A 80 22.20 19.96 -32.56
C VAL A 80 21.34 21.12 -33.06
N GLU A 81 21.93 22.08 -33.76
CA GLU A 81 21.25 23.30 -34.22
C GLU A 81 21.49 23.51 -35.71
N LYS A 82 20.42 23.65 -36.49
CA LYS A 82 20.49 23.95 -37.93
C LYS A 82 19.44 25.00 -38.28
N GLY A 83 19.87 26.24 -38.42
CA GLY A 83 18.94 27.36 -38.62
C GLY A 83 18.06 27.57 -37.38
N ASN A 84 16.75 27.39 -37.52
CA ASN A 84 15.80 27.48 -36.40
C ASN A 84 15.49 26.11 -35.76
N ASN A 85 15.91 25.02 -36.39
CA ASN A 85 15.61 23.67 -35.93
C ASN A 85 16.64 23.27 -34.87
N THR A 86 16.17 22.72 -33.76
CA THR A 86 17.02 22.29 -32.66
C THR A 86 16.66 20.89 -32.24
N VAL A 87 17.65 20.05 -31.95
CA VAL A 87 17.43 18.72 -31.37
C VAL A 87 18.29 18.55 -30.14
N LEU A 88 17.63 18.28 -29.01
CA LEU A 88 18.29 18.02 -27.74
C LEU A 88 18.21 16.52 -27.42
N LEU A 89 19.38 15.92 -27.23
CA LEU A 89 19.56 14.52 -26.92
C LEU A 89 20.22 14.36 -25.56
N ARG A 90 19.75 13.40 -24.75
CA ARG A 90 20.35 13.06 -23.46
C ARG A 90 20.92 11.66 -23.49
N ILE A 91 22.17 11.50 -23.06
CA ILE A 91 22.83 10.18 -23.06
C ILE A 91 22.07 9.22 -22.16
N GLY A 92 21.67 8.08 -22.72
CA GLY A 92 20.93 7.04 -22.01
C GLY A 92 19.42 7.28 -21.88
N SER A 93 18.86 8.33 -22.51
CA SER A 93 17.41 8.50 -22.61
C SER A 93 16.93 8.31 -24.04
N GLN A 94 15.79 7.66 -24.20
CA GLN A 94 15.08 7.51 -25.48
C GLN A 94 14.24 8.74 -25.82
N LEU A 95 14.03 9.68 -24.88
CA LEU A 95 13.31 10.91 -25.16
C LEU A 95 14.17 11.87 -26.00
N VAL A 96 13.64 12.27 -27.15
CA VAL A 96 14.22 13.28 -28.03
C VAL A 96 13.35 14.52 -27.99
N SER A 97 13.97 15.69 -27.86
CA SER A 97 13.28 16.97 -27.88
C SER A 97 13.64 17.73 -29.15
N TYR A 98 12.62 18.25 -29.83
CA TYR A 98 12.72 19.04 -31.04
C TYR A 98 12.27 20.48 -30.77
N ASP A 99 12.78 21.42 -31.58
CA ASP A 99 12.32 22.81 -31.67
C ASP A 99 12.15 23.53 -30.33
N ASN A 100 13.20 23.45 -29.49
CA ASN A 100 13.27 24.03 -28.15
C ASN A 100 12.18 23.52 -27.20
N GLY A 101 11.79 22.25 -27.35
CA GLY A 101 10.83 21.58 -26.47
C GLY A 101 9.37 21.81 -26.84
N SER A 102 9.08 22.23 -28.08
CA SER A 102 7.71 22.25 -28.58
C SER A 102 7.20 20.90 -29.06
N ASP A 103 8.12 19.97 -29.39
CA ASP A 103 7.80 18.64 -29.88
C ASP A 103 8.77 17.59 -29.29
N TYR A 104 8.30 16.35 -29.15
CA TYR A 104 9.02 15.24 -28.57
C TYR A 104 8.78 13.93 -29.31
N GLU A 105 9.82 13.09 -29.41
CA GLU A 105 9.69 11.72 -29.95
C GLU A 105 10.38 10.71 -29.01
N VAL A 106 9.96 9.45 -29.11
CA VAL A 106 10.59 8.32 -28.42
C VAL A 106 11.47 7.54 -29.40
N SER A 107 12.79 7.73 -29.29
CA SER A 107 13.78 7.00 -30.09
C SER A 107 13.81 5.52 -29.73
N ASP A 108 14.03 4.64 -30.70
CA ASP A 108 14.12 3.21 -30.45
C ASP A 108 15.43 2.74 -29.81
N ILE A 109 16.46 3.58 -29.84
CA ILE A 109 17.72 3.39 -29.11
C ILE A 109 18.14 4.72 -28.51
N ALA A 110 18.47 4.69 -27.21
CA ALA A 110 19.00 5.86 -26.51
C ALA A 110 20.40 6.26 -27.04
N PRO A 111 20.70 7.56 -27.16
CA PRO A 111 22.04 8.05 -27.48
C PRO A 111 23.08 7.51 -26.48
N LYS A 112 24.22 7.04 -26.99
CA LYS A 112 25.28 6.45 -26.14
C LYS A 112 26.66 6.88 -26.58
N ILE A 113 27.61 6.88 -25.65
CA ILE A 113 29.00 7.23 -25.92
C ILE A 113 29.80 5.96 -26.21
N ILE A 114 30.46 5.90 -27.35
CA ILE A 114 31.39 4.82 -27.75
C ILE A 114 32.66 5.48 -28.26
N ASN A 115 33.80 5.15 -27.66
CA ASN A 115 35.11 5.72 -28.02
C ASN A 115 35.08 7.25 -28.16
N ASP A 116 34.54 7.92 -27.13
CA ASP A 116 34.40 9.38 -27.03
C ASP A 116 33.50 10.05 -28.10
N ARG A 117 32.61 9.27 -28.73
CA ARG A 117 31.66 9.75 -29.72
C ARG A 117 30.24 9.39 -29.33
N THR A 118 29.31 10.32 -29.51
CA THR A 118 27.88 10.06 -29.30
C THR A 118 27.27 9.39 -30.53
N TYR A 119 26.87 8.14 -30.37
CA TYR A 119 26.18 7.34 -31.36
C TYR A 119 24.67 7.43 -31.18
N VAL A 120 23.97 7.61 -32.30
CA VAL A 120 22.50 7.68 -32.38
C VAL A 120 21.99 6.82 -33.54
N PRO A 121 20.72 6.39 -33.52
CA PRO A 121 20.09 5.81 -34.69
C PRO A 121 20.21 6.75 -35.88
N LEU A 122 20.59 6.19 -37.02
CA LEU A 122 20.68 6.96 -38.27
C LEU A 122 19.35 7.66 -38.60
N ARG A 123 18.20 7.04 -38.30
CA ARG A 123 16.87 7.65 -38.47
C ARG A 123 16.70 8.94 -37.65
N LEU A 124 17.29 9.00 -36.45
CA LEU A 124 17.22 10.21 -35.61
C LEU A 124 17.81 11.41 -36.34
N ILE A 125 18.90 11.21 -37.09
CA ILE A 125 19.53 12.27 -37.87
C ILE A 125 18.63 12.73 -39.02
N SER A 126 17.92 11.79 -39.67
CA SER A 126 16.91 12.12 -40.69
C SER A 126 15.82 13.01 -40.12
N ASN A 127 15.21 12.60 -39.00
CA ASN A 127 14.15 13.38 -38.35
C ASN A 127 14.68 14.73 -37.84
N ALA A 128 15.89 14.75 -37.27
CA ALA A 128 16.50 15.95 -36.68
C ALA A 128 16.87 17.04 -37.68
N LEU A 129 17.29 16.65 -38.89
CA LEU A 129 17.85 17.59 -39.87
C LEU A 129 16.99 17.74 -41.12
N ASP A 130 15.82 17.09 -41.13
CA ASP A 130 14.86 17.02 -42.24
C ASP A 130 15.56 16.58 -43.55
N ILE A 131 16.23 15.42 -43.49
CA ILE A 131 17.04 14.88 -44.61
C ILE A 131 16.63 13.45 -44.99
N GLY A 132 16.57 13.19 -46.29
CA GLY A 132 16.36 11.86 -46.83
C GLY A 132 17.57 10.94 -46.65
N ILE A 133 17.30 9.68 -46.35
CA ILE A 133 18.29 8.61 -46.26
C ILE A 133 17.91 7.50 -47.24
N ASP A 134 18.88 7.04 -48.02
CA ASP A 134 18.76 5.83 -48.85
C ASP A 134 19.80 4.77 -48.44
N TRP A 135 19.48 3.50 -48.68
CA TRP A 135 20.33 2.36 -48.39
C TRP A 135 20.62 1.55 -49.67
N ASP A 136 21.87 1.59 -50.12
CA ASP A 136 22.34 0.68 -51.15
C ASP A 136 22.79 -0.64 -50.53
N ASN A 137 21.94 -1.66 -50.68
CA ASN A 137 22.21 -3.00 -50.17
C ASN A 137 23.37 -3.71 -50.88
N ALA A 138 23.63 -3.39 -52.16
CA ALA A 138 24.70 -4.04 -52.92
C ALA A 138 26.08 -3.59 -52.44
N THR A 139 26.21 -2.34 -52.03
CA THR A 139 27.47 -1.75 -51.54
C THR A 139 27.50 -1.52 -50.02
N ARG A 140 26.42 -1.87 -49.32
CA ARG A 140 26.22 -1.60 -47.88
C ARG A 140 26.49 -0.12 -47.53
N THR A 141 26.00 0.77 -48.39
CA THR A 141 26.23 2.22 -48.28
C THR A 141 24.95 2.91 -47.80
N VAL A 142 25.08 3.69 -46.73
CA VAL A 142 24.11 4.70 -46.35
C VAL A 142 24.39 5.95 -47.19
N LEU A 143 23.40 6.41 -47.95
CA LEU A 143 23.43 7.64 -48.72
C LEU A 143 22.56 8.67 -48.01
N ILE A 144 23.15 9.79 -47.59
CA ILE A 144 22.43 10.94 -47.02
C ILE A 144 22.51 12.07 -48.03
N ASP A 145 21.37 12.60 -48.45
CA ASP A 145 21.29 13.71 -49.40
C ASP A 145 20.41 14.82 -48.84
N SER A 146 21.02 15.99 -48.60
CA SER A 146 20.34 17.17 -48.08
C SER A 146 19.35 17.80 -49.07
N GLN A 147 19.28 17.34 -50.32
CA GLN A 147 18.30 17.79 -51.32
C GLN A 147 17.05 16.90 -51.38
N ILE A 148 17.06 15.77 -50.68
CA ILE A 148 15.95 14.84 -50.60
C ILE A 148 15.23 15.08 -49.27
N LEU A 149 13.92 15.29 -49.32
CA LEU A 149 13.09 15.35 -48.12
C LEU A 149 12.89 13.93 -47.57
N PRO A 150 12.91 13.74 -46.24
CA PRO A 150 12.65 12.44 -45.65
C PRO A 150 11.22 11.98 -45.89
N GLU A 151 11.01 10.66 -45.95
CA GLU A 151 9.72 10.10 -45.58
C GLU A 151 9.61 10.20 -44.06
N GLU A 152 8.69 11.01 -43.54
CA GLU A 152 8.44 11.05 -42.09
C GLU A 152 8.05 9.66 -41.60
N THR A 153 8.91 9.07 -40.78
CA THR A 153 8.68 7.75 -40.20
C THR A 153 8.96 7.82 -38.71
N SER A 154 7.89 7.79 -37.91
CA SER A 154 8.02 7.65 -36.46
C SER A 154 8.85 6.41 -36.11
N PHE A 155 9.62 6.46 -35.02
CA PHE A 155 10.34 5.27 -34.54
C PHE A 155 9.41 4.09 -34.25
N TYR A 156 8.20 4.42 -33.77
CA TYR A 156 7.15 3.47 -33.44
C TYR A 156 5.82 3.85 -34.08
N ASP A 157 5.01 2.85 -34.37
CA ASP A 157 3.61 2.94 -34.78
C ASP A 157 2.70 2.94 -33.54
N VAL A 158 3.02 3.84 -32.61
CA VAL A 158 2.27 4.13 -31.39
C VAL A 158 1.99 5.63 -31.39
N LYS A 159 0.78 6.03 -30.98
CA LYS A 159 0.39 7.44 -30.84
C LYS A 159 -0.43 7.69 -29.60
N ILE A 160 -0.14 8.76 -28.87
CA ILE A 160 -1.03 9.23 -27.80
C ILE A 160 -2.31 9.78 -28.47
N LEU A 161 -3.46 9.28 -28.06
CA LEU A 161 -4.77 9.70 -28.59
C LEU A 161 -5.48 10.70 -27.68
N SER A 162 -5.06 10.76 -26.41
CA SER A 162 -5.72 11.56 -25.40
C SER A 162 -5.32 13.03 -25.37
N HIS A 163 -4.15 13.39 -25.91
CA HIS A 163 -3.56 14.71 -25.83
C HIS A 163 -2.68 14.96 -27.06
N GLU A 164 -2.58 16.22 -27.47
CA GLU A 164 -1.70 16.75 -28.53
C GLU A 164 -0.67 17.72 -27.93
N ASP A 165 0.35 18.08 -28.71
CA ASP A 165 1.39 19.03 -28.27
C ASP A 165 0.80 20.40 -27.89
N GLY A 166 1.19 20.88 -26.71
CA GLY A 166 0.73 22.14 -26.15
C GLY A 166 -0.57 22.04 -25.34
N ASP A 167 -1.18 20.86 -25.25
CA ASP A 167 -2.38 20.67 -24.44
C ASP A 167 -2.15 21.02 -22.97
N THR A 168 -3.20 21.56 -22.34
CA THR A 168 -3.18 21.90 -20.92
C THR A 168 -4.02 20.93 -20.11
N ILE A 169 -3.40 20.23 -19.14
CA ILE A 169 -4.07 19.35 -18.20
C ILE A 169 -4.48 20.16 -16.97
N THR A 170 -5.78 20.40 -16.81
CA THR A 170 -6.34 21.18 -15.68
C THR A 170 -6.91 20.32 -14.56
N GLY A 171 -6.81 19.00 -14.66
CA GLY A 171 -7.32 18.09 -13.66
C GLY A 171 -7.32 16.63 -14.08
N ARG A 172 -8.16 15.83 -13.41
CA ARG A 172 -8.41 14.42 -13.75
C ARG A 172 -8.68 14.27 -15.25
N THR A 173 -7.84 13.49 -15.92
CA THR A 173 -7.93 13.27 -17.37
C THR A 173 -7.80 11.79 -17.72
N ASN A 174 -8.35 11.42 -18.87
CA ASN A 174 -8.18 10.09 -19.44
C ASN A 174 -6.90 10.06 -20.29
N LEU A 175 -6.23 8.91 -20.30
CA LEU A 175 -5.01 8.67 -21.07
C LEU A 175 -5.22 7.45 -21.97
N GLN A 176 -4.80 7.55 -23.22
CA GLN A 176 -4.96 6.47 -24.19
C GLN A 176 -3.89 6.55 -25.26
N ILE A 177 -3.40 5.38 -25.68
CA ILE A 177 -2.56 5.23 -26.87
C ILE A 177 -3.30 4.43 -27.95
N GLY A 178 -3.03 4.75 -29.21
CA GLY A 178 -3.33 3.94 -30.38
C GLY A 178 -2.05 3.23 -30.81
N ALA A 179 -2.17 1.96 -31.21
CA ALA A 179 -1.03 1.15 -31.61
C ALA A 179 -1.47 0.14 -32.70
N SER A 180 -0.53 -0.31 -33.52
CA SER A 180 -0.85 -1.32 -34.55
C SER A 180 -1.10 -2.72 -33.97
N ASP A 181 -1.72 -3.59 -34.78
CA ASP A 181 -2.09 -4.97 -34.42
C ASP A 181 -0.92 -5.82 -33.87
N ARG A 182 0.34 -5.41 -34.10
CA ARG A 182 1.51 -6.13 -33.58
C ARG A 182 1.60 -6.11 -32.05
N TYR A 183 1.01 -5.09 -31.41
CA TYR A 183 1.02 -4.91 -29.95
C TYR A 183 -0.21 -5.51 -29.25
N ILE A 184 -1.31 -5.66 -29.99
CA ILE A 184 -2.63 -5.99 -29.42
C ILE A 184 -2.70 -7.46 -28.99
N GLY A 185 -3.26 -7.71 -27.79
CA GLY A 185 -3.50 -9.06 -27.25
C GLY A 185 -2.24 -9.86 -26.91
N LYS A 186 -1.12 -9.16 -26.65
CA LYS A 186 0.18 -9.78 -26.31
C LYS A 186 0.51 -9.79 -24.82
N GLY A 187 -0.33 -9.17 -23.98
CA GLY A 187 -0.05 -9.02 -22.56
C GLY A 187 1.16 -8.11 -22.29
N TYR A 188 1.35 -7.09 -23.13
CA TYR A 188 2.37 -6.07 -22.91
C TYR A 188 1.92 -5.06 -21.84
N GLU A 189 2.88 -4.47 -21.15
CA GLU A 189 2.60 -3.45 -20.17
C GLU A 189 2.57 -2.08 -20.85
N VAL A 190 1.51 -1.31 -20.64
CA VAL A 190 1.46 0.11 -20.97
C VAL A 190 1.79 0.92 -19.74
N ARG A 191 2.63 1.95 -19.89
CA ARG A 191 2.89 2.96 -18.87
C ARG A 191 2.70 4.34 -19.47
N PHE A 192 2.04 5.21 -18.71
CA PHE A 192 2.07 6.64 -18.94
C PHE A 192 3.02 7.28 -17.95
N LEU A 193 3.94 8.08 -18.47
CA LEU A 193 4.92 8.82 -17.68
C LEU A 193 4.69 10.32 -17.86
N LEU A 194 4.87 11.07 -16.78
CA LEU A 194 4.92 12.52 -16.81
C LEU A 194 6.35 12.95 -16.49
N LEU A 195 7.10 13.34 -17.51
CA LEU A 195 8.52 13.65 -17.40
C LEU A 195 8.76 15.15 -17.29
N ASP A 196 9.75 15.51 -16.50
CA ASP A 196 10.34 16.84 -16.51
C ASP A 196 11.20 17.00 -17.77
N PRO A 197 10.99 18.05 -18.59
CA PRO A 197 11.69 18.23 -19.87
C PRO A 197 13.20 18.44 -19.71
N ASP A 198 13.63 19.07 -18.62
CA ASP A 198 15.03 19.40 -18.34
C ASP A 198 15.84 18.17 -17.91
N THR A 199 15.18 17.14 -17.37
CA THR A 199 15.84 15.93 -16.88
C THR A 199 15.50 14.65 -17.67
N ALA A 200 14.43 14.66 -18.46
CA ALA A 200 13.77 13.47 -19.03
C ALA A 200 13.44 12.40 -17.98
N LYS A 201 13.22 12.82 -16.74
CA LYS A 201 12.81 11.95 -15.65
C LYS A 201 11.55 12.47 -15.00
N GLY A 202 10.76 11.57 -14.46
CA GLY A 202 9.54 11.91 -13.76
C GLY A 202 8.84 10.66 -13.28
N PHE A 203 7.52 10.70 -13.21
CA PHE A 203 6.77 9.67 -12.52
C PHE A 203 5.92 8.87 -13.49
N ILE A 204 5.75 7.58 -13.20
CA ILE A 204 4.64 6.82 -13.76
C ILE A 204 3.37 7.43 -13.20
N ILE A 205 2.43 7.80 -14.06
CA ILE A 205 1.15 8.39 -13.67
C ILE A 205 -0.03 7.45 -13.91
N ALA A 206 0.13 6.48 -14.82
CA ALA A 206 -0.78 5.35 -15.00
C ALA A 206 -0.04 4.16 -15.61
N ARG A 207 -0.57 2.95 -15.43
CA ARG A 207 -0.04 1.71 -16.03
C ARG A 207 -1.10 0.63 -16.17
N THR A 208 -0.83 -0.49 -16.85
CA THR A 208 -1.79 -1.60 -17.11
C THR A 208 -2.63 -2.04 -15.90
N GLU A 209 -2.10 -2.01 -14.67
CA GLU A 209 -2.88 -2.31 -13.45
C GLU A 209 -4.03 -1.30 -13.18
N ASN A 210 -4.01 -0.10 -13.80
CA ASN A 210 -5.02 0.97 -13.77
C ASN A 210 -6.09 0.87 -14.87
N ALA A 211 -6.06 -0.13 -15.77
CA ALA A 211 -7.04 -0.21 -16.85
C ALA A 211 -8.45 -0.31 -16.26
N GLY A 212 -9.26 0.72 -16.45
CA GLY A 212 -10.57 0.84 -15.83
C GLY A 212 -11.46 -0.35 -16.19
N VAL A 213 -12.20 -0.86 -15.20
CA VAL A 213 -13.31 -1.82 -15.40
C VAL A 213 -14.48 -1.11 -16.09
N ASN A 214 -14.27 -0.66 -17.32
CA ASN A 214 -15.29 -0.11 -18.21
C ASN A 214 -15.23 -0.76 -19.61
N SER A 215 -14.67 -1.98 -19.72
CA SER A 215 -15.01 -2.87 -20.83
C SER A 215 -16.41 -3.43 -20.59
N ILE A 216 -17.44 -2.66 -21.00
CA ILE A 216 -18.79 -3.20 -21.18
C ILE A 216 -18.73 -4.13 -22.38
N VAL A 217 -18.44 -5.41 -22.13
CA VAL A 217 -18.78 -6.49 -23.06
C VAL A 217 -19.15 -7.75 -22.26
N GLY A 218 -20.45 -8.05 -22.25
CA GLY A 218 -21.00 -9.39 -22.02
C GLY A 218 -20.86 -10.00 -20.62
N ARG A 219 -21.98 -10.09 -19.89
CA ARG A 219 -22.11 -11.01 -18.73
C ARG A 219 -21.79 -12.44 -19.18
N GLY A 220 -20.68 -13.02 -18.73
CA GLY A 220 -20.44 -14.46 -18.90
C GLY A 220 -19.02 -15.02 -18.68
N ASP A 221 -17.97 -14.19 -18.61
CA ASP A 221 -16.59 -14.68 -18.49
C ASP A 221 -15.94 -14.20 -17.18
N PRO A 222 -15.41 -15.09 -16.30
CA PRO A 222 -14.76 -14.71 -15.06
C PRO A 222 -13.27 -14.34 -15.21
N THR A 223 -12.74 -14.24 -16.44
CA THR A 223 -11.35 -13.78 -16.66
C THR A 223 -11.30 -12.27 -16.95
N PRO A 224 -10.52 -11.46 -16.18
CA PRO A 224 -10.24 -10.09 -16.56
C PRO A 224 -9.40 -10.09 -17.84
N ARG A 225 -9.91 -9.54 -18.94
CA ARG A 225 -9.06 -9.12 -20.05
C ARG A 225 -8.41 -7.79 -19.64
N ILE A 226 -7.16 -7.85 -19.15
CA ILE A 226 -6.34 -6.69 -18.74
C ILE A 226 -5.30 -6.35 -19.85
N ASP A 227 -5.49 -6.88 -21.06
CA ASP A 227 -4.36 -7.13 -21.98
C ASP A 227 -4.42 -6.36 -23.30
N ASP A 228 -5.21 -5.27 -23.37
CA ASP A 228 -5.26 -4.42 -24.58
C ASP A 228 -4.44 -3.14 -24.38
N VAL A 229 -3.45 -2.93 -25.24
CA VAL A 229 -2.60 -1.73 -25.23
C VAL A 229 -3.38 -0.45 -25.54
N THR A 230 -4.62 -0.57 -26.03
CA THR A 230 -5.51 0.54 -26.37
C THR A 230 -6.51 0.91 -25.27
N ASP A 231 -6.37 0.33 -24.07
CA ASP A 231 -7.23 0.64 -22.93
C ASP A 231 -7.14 2.12 -22.50
N VAL A 232 -8.20 2.58 -21.83
CA VAL A 232 -8.27 3.94 -21.28
C VAL A 232 -7.84 3.92 -19.82
N TYR A 233 -6.86 4.76 -19.51
CA TYR A 233 -6.32 4.96 -18.18
C TYR A 233 -6.78 6.30 -17.61
N THR A 234 -6.65 6.49 -16.30
CA THR A 234 -6.97 7.77 -15.67
C THR A 234 -5.75 8.32 -14.95
N TYR A 235 -5.44 9.59 -15.19
CA TYR A 235 -4.46 10.36 -14.43
C TYR A 235 -5.18 11.34 -13.52
N MET A 236 -4.80 11.33 -12.23
CA MET A 236 -5.19 12.33 -11.25
C MET A 236 -3.94 13.14 -10.85
N PRO A 237 -3.85 14.41 -11.25
CA PRO A 237 -2.66 15.23 -10.98
C PRO A 237 -2.51 15.61 -9.51
N LYS A 238 -1.27 15.81 -9.09
CA LYS A 238 -0.88 16.45 -7.83
C LYS A 238 -0.55 17.93 -8.09
N LEU A 239 -0.55 18.75 -7.05
CA LEU A 239 -0.15 20.16 -7.20
C LEU A 239 1.31 20.31 -7.63
N ASP A 240 2.17 19.39 -7.18
CA ASP A 240 3.59 19.33 -7.53
C ASP A 240 3.84 18.99 -9.01
N ASP A 241 2.81 18.49 -9.73
CA ASP A 241 2.92 18.15 -11.15
C ASP A 241 2.88 19.40 -12.05
N ASN A 242 2.47 20.56 -11.52
CA ASN A 242 2.28 21.80 -12.28
C ASN A 242 3.53 22.23 -13.09
N GLY A 243 3.28 22.87 -14.22
CA GLY A 243 4.28 23.37 -15.17
C GLY A 243 4.39 22.51 -16.42
N ASN A 244 5.35 22.88 -17.28
CA ASN A 244 5.64 22.17 -18.52
C ASN A 244 6.15 20.75 -18.20
N LYS A 245 5.61 19.77 -18.94
CA LYS A 245 5.91 18.35 -18.80
C LYS A 245 5.92 17.70 -20.19
N VAL A 246 6.46 16.49 -20.24
CA VAL A 246 6.34 15.62 -21.39
C VAL A 246 5.51 14.41 -20.98
N LEU A 247 4.34 14.26 -21.61
CA LEU A 247 3.52 13.07 -21.44
C LEU A 247 4.02 11.99 -22.38
N VAL A 248 4.40 10.84 -21.85
CA VAL A 248 4.87 9.70 -22.63
C VAL A 248 3.93 8.52 -22.45
N GLY A 249 3.45 7.95 -23.54
CA GLY A 249 2.74 6.66 -23.57
C GLY A 249 3.68 5.59 -24.11
N ALA A 250 4.02 4.59 -23.30
CA ALA A 250 5.07 3.61 -23.59
C ALA A 250 4.58 2.17 -23.40
N ILE A 251 5.01 1.28 -24.29
CA ILE A 251 4.70 -0.16 -24.31
C ILE A 251 5.98 -0.94 -23.98
N TYR A 252 5.89 -1.82 -22.99
CA TYR A 252 6.98 -2.65 -22.50
C TYR A 252 6.69 -4.15 -22.70
N ASP A 253 7.72 -4.90 -23.05
CA ASP A 253 7.65 -6.36 -23.09
C ASP A 253 7.67 -6.98 -21.68
N GLN A 254 7.54 -8.31 -21.61
CA GLN A 254 7.54 -9.06 -20.34
C GLN A 254 8.89 -8.99 -19.58
N ASN A 255 9.96 -8.56 -20.25
CA ASN A 255 11.28 -8.36 -19.64
C ASN A 255 11.48 -6.90 -19.18
N GLY A 256 10.48 -6.03 -19.38
CA GLY A 256 10.55 -4.61 -19.06
C GLY A 256 11.32 -3.78 -20.10
N SER A 257 11.53 -4.28 -21.31
CA SER A 257 12.18 -3.54 -22.40
C SER A 257 11.15 -2.70 -23.16
N LEU A 258 11.49 -1.44 -23.48
CA LEU A 258 10.65 -0.57 -24.30
C LEU A 258 10.57 -1.09 -25.74
N ILE A 259 9.35 -1.29 -26.25
CA ILE A 259 9.09 -1.81 -27.60
C ILE A 259 8.17 -0.92 -28.44
N GLY A 260 7.64 0.14 -27.84
CA GLY A 260 6.76 1.12 -28.48
C GLY A 260 6.60 2.34 -27.60
N GLY A 261 6.49 3.52 -28.20
CA GLY A 261 6.16 4.71 -27.43
C GLY A 261 5.95 5.94 -28.29
N ASP A 262 5.29 6.93 -27.70
CA ASP A 262 5.04 8.26 -28.25
C ASP A 262 5.09 9.28 -27.12
N ALA A 263 5.42 10.52 -27.44
CA ALA A 263 5.59 11.59 -26.47
C ALA A 263 4.94 12.86 -26.99
N VAL A 264 4.32 13.63 -26.10
CA VAL A 264 3.76 14.95 -26.42
C VAL A 264 4.08 15.96 -25.33
N ALA A 265 4.34 17.20 -25.73
CA ALA A 265 4.52 18.33 -24.83
C ALA A 265 3.17 18.71 -24.19
N VAL A 266 3.10 18.77 -22.86
CA VAL A 266 1.88 19.19 -22.15
C VAL A 266 2.21 20.21 -21.06
N ASN A 267 1.25 21.03 -20.70
CA ASN A 267 1.34 21.90 -19.52
C ASN A 267 0.33 21.45 -18.47
N VAL A 268 0.81 21.04 -17.29
CA VAL A 268 -0.07 20.76 -16.15
C VAL A 268 -0.35 22.08 -15.42
N ASN A 269 -1.61 22.49 -15.36
CA ASN A 269 -2.01 23.75 -14.73
C ASN A 269 -3.28 23.58 -13.91
N ILE A 270 -3.10 23.10 -12.68
CA ILE A 270 -4.16 22.80 -11.75
C ILE A 270 -4.57 24.07 -10.99
N ASP A 271 -5.79 24.53 -11.26
CA ASP A 271 -6.55 25.41 -10.38
C ASP A 271 -7.35 24.53 -9.40
N PRO A 272 -6.95 24.42 -8.11
CA PRO A 272 -7.50 23.41 -7.20
C PRO A 272 -8.99 23.62 -6.92
N LYS A 273 -9.81 22.61 -7.25
CA LYS A 273 -11.27 22.60 -7.05
C LYS A 273 -11.70 21.34 -6.33
N ILE A 274 -12.67 21.50 -5.43
CA ILE A 274 -13.26 20.39 -4.68
C ILE A 274 -14.76 20.60 -4.47
N SER A 275 -15.53 19.53 -4.52
CA SER A 275 -16.97 19.50 -4.23
C SER A 275 -17.33 18.37 -3.28
N LEU A 276 -18.42 18.55 -2.54
CA LEU A 276 -19.04 17.49 -1.74
C LEU A 276 -19.76 16.50 -2.65
N SER A 277 -19.70 15.21 -2.31
CA SER A 277 -20.48 14.15 -2.96
C SER A 277 -21.31 13.37 -1.94
N GLY A 278 -22.41 12.76 -2.40
CA GLY A 278 -23.33 11.98 -1.56
C GLY A 278 -24.31 12.81 -0.72
N ILE A 279 -24.21 14.14 -0.71
CA ILE A 279 -25.11 15.07 -0.01
C ILE A 279 -25.55 16.18 -0.95
N GLU A 280 -26.81 16.59 -0.85
CA GLU A 280 -27.47 17.54 -1.74
C GLU A 280 -28.14 18.64 -0.92
N ASP A 281 -28.34 19.81 -1.53
CA ASP A 281 -28.93 20.96 -0.85
C ASP A 281 -30.39 20.67 -0.46
N GLY A 282 -30.78 21.09 0.75
CA GLY A 282 -32.10 20.83 1.35
C GLY A 282 -32.30 19.41 1.87
N LYS A 283 -31.29 18.52 1.82
CA LYS A 283 -31.45 17.12 2.27
C LYS A 283 -31.81 17.03 3.75
N LEU A 284 -32.80 16.17 4.06
CA LEU A 284 -33.16 15.81 5.42
C LEU A 284 -32.28 14.64 5.90
N ILE A 285 -31.59 14.85 7.03
CA ILE A 285 -30.69 13.87 7.67
C ILE A 285 -31.36 13.39 8.96
N SER A 286 -31.88 12.17 8.93
CA SER A 286 -32.55 11.52 10.08
C SER A 286 -31.85 10.24 10.55
N TYR A 287 -30.73 9.88 9.92
CA TYR A 287 -29.89 8.73 10.25
C TYR A 287 -28.44 9.00 9.80
N ALA A 288 -27.54 8.04 10.02
CA ALA A 288 -26.15 8.13 9.58
C ALA A 288 -26.06 8.36 8.06
N HIS A 289 -25.38 9.42 7.65
CA HIS A 289 -25.30 9.81 6.25
C HIS A 289 -23.88 9.64 5.71
N TYR A 290 -23.78 9.11 4.49
CA TYR A 290 -22.51 8.87 3.80
C TYR A 290 -22.23 10.01 2.82
N MET A 291 -21.04 10.58 2.91
CA MET A 291 -20.59 11.64 2.02
C MET A 291 -19.13 11.44 1.63
N GLY A 292 -18.72 12.06 0.54
CA GLY A 292 -17.36 12.00 0.03
C GLY A 292 -16.95 13.35 -0.54
N SER A 293 -15.86 13.33 -1.29
CA SER A 293 -15.37 14.49 -2.01
C SER A 293 -15.06 14.15 -3.47
N GLN A 294 -15.12 15.15 -4.34
CA GLN A 294 -14.65 15.07 -5.71
C GLN A 294 -13.75 16.27 -5.97
N SER A 295 -12.54 16.02 -6.47
CA SER A 295 -11.56 17.05 -6.79
C SER A 295 -10.96 16.83 -8.18
N ASN A 296 -10.45 17.90 -8.77
CA ASN A 296 -9.69 17.83 -10.02
C ASN A 296 -8.21 17.47 -9.80
N PHE A 297 -7.76 17.31 -8.56
CA PHE A 297 -6.40 16.96 -8.17
C PHE A 297 -6.42 16.00 -6.97
N PHE A 298 -5.29 15.40 -6.60
CA PHE A 298 -5.19 14.55 -5.42
C PHE A 298 -4.56 15.29 -4.22
N PRO A 299 -5.35 15.79 -3.24
CA PRO A 299 -4.81 16.43 -2.03
C PRO A 299 -4.18 15.41 -1.07
N SER A 300 -3.34 15.86 -0.13
CA SER A 300 -2.83 15.00 0.96
C SER A 300 -3.97 14.45 1.83
N PHE A 301 -4.98 15.26 2.14
CA PHE A 301 -6.18 14.85 2.88
C PHE A 301 -7.33 15.85 2.71
N VAL A 302 -8.52 15.47 3.15
CA VAL A 302 -9.68 16.37 3.24
C VAL A 302 -10.24 16.44 4.66
N LYS A 303 -10.95 17.52 4.99
CA LYS A 303 -11.74 17.65 6.23
C LYS A 303 -13.13 18.17 5.89
N TYR A 304 -14.12 17.79 6.68
CA TYR A 304 -15.50 18.27 6.52
C TYR A 304 -15.79 19.32 7.60
N GLU A 305 -16.25 20.50 7.18
CA GLU A 305 -16.73 21.57 8.07
C GLU A 305 -18.26 21.54 8.13
N PHE A 306 -18.80 21.53 9.34
CA PHE A 306 -20.23 21.66 9.62
C PHE A 306 -20.46 22.96 10.37
N THR A 307 -21.24 23.86 9.78
CA THR A 307 -21.63 25.12 10.40
C THR A 307 -23.12 25.09 10.75
N ASN A 308 -23.46 25.17 12.02
CA ASN A 308 -24.86 25.35 12.42
C ASN A 308 -25.31 26.76 11.98
N MET A 309 -26.33 26.83 11.13
CA MET A 309 -26.75 28.08 10.49
C MET A 309 -27.49 29.04 11.43
N VAL A 310 -27.93 28.55 12.60
CA VAL A 310 -28.62 29.36 13.61
C VAL A 310 -27.60 29.92 14.61
N THR A 311 -26.72 29.06 15.14
CA THR A 311 -25.76 29.47 16.18
C THR A 311 -24.45 30.00 15.63
N GLY A 312 -24.13 29.72 14.35
CA GLY A 312 -22.84 30.01 13.74
C GLY A 312 -21.70 29.08 14.20
N THR A 313 -22.00 28.08 15.03
CA THR A 313 -20.99 27.16 15.57
C THR A 313 -20.41 26.28 14.46
N LYS A 314 -19.07 26.22 14.39
CA LYS A 314 -18.33 25.40 13.43
C LYS A 314 -17.72 24.17 14.10
N THR A 315 -17.87 23.02 13.46
CA THR A 315 -17.19 21.78 13.81
C THR A 315 -16.47 21.25 12.58
N ILE A 316 -15.20 20.87 12.73
CA ILE A 316 -14.39 20.32 11.64
C ILE A 316 -13.96 18.90 12.03
N THR A 317 -14.03 17.97 11.09
CA THR A 317 -13.59 16.59 11.31
C THR A 317 -12.07 16.50 11.41
N ASP A 318 -11.58 15.37 11.94
CA ASP A 318 -10.22 14.93 11.68
C ASP A 318 -10.00 14.68 10.18
N PHE A 319 -8.74 14.52 9.77
CA PHE A 319 -8.35 14.24 8.39
C PHE A 319 -9.06 12.99 7.85
N GLN A 320 -9.47 13.04 6.59
CA GLN A 320 -10.15 11.98 5.88
C GLN A 320 -9.44 11.68 4.56
N SER A 321 -9.58 10.43 4.10
CA SER A 321 -9.11 10.00 2.78
C SER A 321 -9.80 10.85 1.70
N PRO A 322 -9.05 11.44 0.74
CA PRO A 322 -9.63 12.22 -0.37
C PRO A 322 -10.61 11.42 -1.22
N SER A 323 -10.32 10.14 -1.47
CA SER A 323 -11.13 9.22 -2.26
C SER A 323 -12.07 8.35 -1.42
N GLY A 324 -11.99 8.46 -0.09
CA GLY A 324 -12.78 7.67 0.84
C GLY A 324 -14.19 8.23 1.09
N THR A 325 -15.03 7.41 1.72
CA THR A 325 -16.35 7.82 2.21
C THR A 325 -16.28 8.18 3.69
N TYR A 326 -16.75 9.36 4.04
CA TYR A 326 -16.99 9.79 5.41
C TYR A 326 -18.42 9.45 5.86
N THR A 327 -18.57 8.93 7.08
CA THR A 327 -19.88 8.64 7.67
C THR A 327 -20.21 9.67 8.75
N TRP A 328 -21.14 10.57 8.47
CA TRP A 328 -21.67 11.53 9.43
C TRP A 328 -22.77 10.88 10.29
N LYS A 329 -22.61 10.88 11.61
CA LYS A 329 -23.57 10.29 12.57
C LYS A 329 -24.13 11.35 13.54
N PRO A 330 -25.01 12.26 13.08
CA PRO A 330 -25.58 13.29 13.94
C PRO A 330 -26.41 12.69 15.09
N GLN A 331 -26.49 13.44 16.19
CA GLN A 331 -27.25 13.12 17.39
C GLN A 331 -28.47 14.05 17.51
N MET A 332 -29.39 13.76 18.44
CA MET A 332 -30.56 14.60 18.73
C MET A 332 -30.21 16.05 19.07
N LYS A 333 -29.07 16.28 19.73
CA LYS A 333 -28.58 17.64 20.04
C LYS A 333 -28.13 18.41 18.79
N ASP A 334 -27.87 17.70 17.70
CA ASP A 334 -27.47 18.27 16.41
C ASP A 334 -28.69 18.55 15.51
N ASN A 335 -29.93 18.43 16.01
CA ASN A 335 -31.12 18.80 15.23
C ASN A 335 -31.10 20.30 14.89
N GLY A 336 -31.29 20.63 13.62
CA GLY A 336 -31.23 22.01 13.13
C GLY A 336 -30.81 22.10 11.66
N TYR A 337 -30.47 23.32 11.22
CA TYR A 337 -30.00 23.59 9.87
C TYR A 337 -28.48 23.74 9.85
N TYR A 338 -27.83 23.04 8.93
CA TYR A 338 -26.37 23.01 8.82
C TYR A 338 -25.93 23.35 7.41
N SER A 339 -24.85 24.10 7.32
CA SER A 339 -24.09 24.30 6.09
C SER A 339 -22.84 23.43 6.14
N VAL A 340 -22.68 22.53 5.18
CA VAL A 340 -21.58 21.55 5.13
C VAL A 340 -20.63 21.90 3.99
N ARG A 341 -19.31 21.84 4.24
CA ARG A 341 -18.26 22.03 3.24
C ARG A 341 -17.21 20.93 3.34
N VAL A 342 -16.50 20.66 2.24
CA VAL A 342 -15.25 19.91 2.27
C VAL A 342 -14.08 20.84 1.99
N ILE A 343 -12.99 20.66 2.73
CA ILE A 343 -11.76 21.45 2.67
C ILE A 343 -10.63 20.50 2.29
N ALA A 344 -9.92 20.82 1.21
CA ALA A 344 -8.77 20.08 0.74
C ALA A 344 -7.47 20.67 1.29
N TYR A 345 -6.57 19.78 1.73
CA TYR A 345 -5.25 20.15 2.24
C TYR A 345 -4.15 19.45 1.45
N ASP A 346 -3.09 20.18 1.15
CA ASP A 346 -1.82 19.62 0.67
C ASP A 346 -0.71 20.12 1.60
N ASN A 347 0.04 19.19 2.21
CA ASN A 347 1.09 19.49 3.20
C ASN A 347 0.64 20.45 4.33
N ASP A 348 -0.53 20.18 4.93
CA ASP A 348 -1.19 20.99 5.97
C ASP A 348 -1.67 22.39 5.54
N VAL A 349 -1.49 22.77 4.27
CA VAL A 349 -1.99 24.03 3.71
C VAL A 349 -3.37 23.82 3.09
N VAL A 350 -4.32 24.71 3.38
CA VAL A 350 -5.63 24.71 2.69
C VAL A 350 -5.43 25.16 1.25
N VAL A 351 -5.79 24.29 0.31
CA VAL A 351 -5.62 24.54 -1.14
C VAL A 351 -6.95 24.72 -1.88
N ALA A 352 -8.04 24.14 -1.38
CA ALA A 352 -9.38 24.34 -1.92
C ALA A 352 -10.45 24.18 -0.85
N THR A 353 -11.59 24.85 -1.02
CA THR A 353 -12.80 24.65 -0.19
C THR A 353 -14.00 24.61 -1.10
N SER A 354 -14.91 23.67 -0.87
CA SER A 354 -16.12 23.54 -1.70
C SER A 354 -17.12 24.65 -1.42
N GLU A 355 -18.03 24.84 -2.37
CA GLU A 355 -19.31 25.50 -2.09
C GLU A 355 -20.05 24.76 -0.95
N PRO A 356 -20.81 25.49 -0.11
CA PRO A 356 -21.59 24.88 0.95
C PRO A 356 -22.81 24.13 0.40
N VAL A 357 -23.13 23.01 1.06
CA VAL A 357 -24.41 22.31 0.90
C VAL A 357 -25.21 22.47 2.19
N ASN A 358 -26.41 23.03 2.12
CA ASN A 358 -27.25 23.23 3.29
C ASN A 358 -28.17 22.03 3.49
N VAL A 359 -28.32 21.58 4.73
CA VAL A 359 -29.12 20.40 5.08
C VAL A 359 -29.89 20.63 6.38
N GLN A 360 -30.93 19.84 6.57
CA GLN A 360 -31.67 19.79 7.83
C GLN A 360 -31.38 18.49 8.56
N VAL A 361 -30.89 18.57 9.78
CA VAL A 361 -30.77 17.42 10.69
C VAL A 361 -32.05 17.33 11.51
N ALA A 362 -32.71 16.18 11.41
CA ALA A 362 -33.94 15.85 12.12
C ALA A 362 -33.88 14.40 12.60
N MET A 363 -33.09 14.19 13.63
CA MET A 363 -33.03 12.93 14.37
C MET A 363 -34.29 12.76 15.21
N GLU A 364 -34.78 11.53 15.27
CA GLU A 364 -35.75 11.10 16.28
C GLU A 364 -35.02 10.44 17.45
N ARG A 365 -35.62 10.43 18.64
CA ARG A 365 -35.02 9.76 19.79
C ARG A 365 -34.95 8.26 19.56
N GLN A 366 -33.75 7.72 19.61
CA GLN A 366 -33.49 6.29 19.54
C GLN A 366 -32.87 5.83 20.85
N LEU A 367 -33.43 4.76 21.42
CA LEU A 367 -32.95 4.09 22.62
C LEU A 367 -33.09 2.59 22.43
N SER A 368 -31.97 1.88 22.53
CA SER A 368 -31.93 0.42 22.49
C SER A 368 -30.97 -0.14 23.52
N LEU A 369 -31.18 -1.40 23.88
CA LEU A 369 -30.26 -2.18 24.69
C LEU A 369 -29.40 -3.04 23.76
N THR A 370 -28.12 -3.10 24.02
CA THR A 370 -27.17 -4.01 23.37
C THR A 370 -26.40 -4.82 24.41
N GLY A 371 -25.69 -5.87 23.97
CA GLY A 371 -24.91 -6.76 24.84
C GLY A 371 -25.54 -8.13 25.13
N ILE A 372 -26.81 -8.28 24.81
CA ILE A 372 -27.59 -9.54 24.88
C ILE A 372 -28.51 -9.64 23.66
N LYS A 373 -28.93 -10.86 23.31
CA LYS A 373 -29.84 -11.11 22.17
C LYS A 373 -31.19 -11.65 22.62
N GLU A 374 -32.23 -11.35 21.85
CA GLU A 374 -33.57 -11.90 22.05
C GLU A 374 -33.53 -13.45 22.07
N GLY A 375 -34.11 -14.05 23.11
CA GLY A 375 -34.14 -15.48 23.34
C GLY A 375 -32.84 -16.10 23.88
N GLU A 376 -31.79 -15.31 24.10
CA GLU A 376 -30.51 -15.83 24.59
C GLU A 376 -30.64 -16.43 26.00
N THR A 377 -29.91 -17.53 26.26
CA THR A 377 -29.69 -18.00 27.63
C THR A 377 -28.45 -17.35 28.23
N VAL A 378 -28.63 -16.46 29.22
CA VAL A 378 -27.54 -15.73 29.89
C VAL A 378 -26.85 -16.64 30.90
N LYS A 379 -25.77 -17.29 30.47
CA LYS A 379 -24.96 -18.24 31.25
C LYS A 379 -23.82 -17.60 32.04
N GLY A 380 -23.62 -16.30 32.01
CA GLY A 380 -22.51 -15.65 32.69
C GLY A 380 -22.64 -14.14 32.68
N THR A 381 -21.55 -13.46 33.01
CA THR A 381 -21.48 -12.01 32.97
C THR A 381 -21.82 -11.47 31.58
N LYS A 382 -22.62 -10.41 31.55
CA LYS A 382 -22.96 -9.70 30.32
C LYS A 382 -22.74 -8.21 30.49
N THR A 383 -22.04 -7.61 29.53
CA THR A 383 -21.91 -6.16 29.44
C THR A 383 -23.13 -5.62 28.72
N LEU A 384 -24.05 -5.01 29.46
CA LEU A 384 -25.21 -4.32 28.94
C LEU A 384 -24.81 -2.91 28.53
N LEU A 385 -25.27 -2.45 27.38
CA LEU A 385 -25.01 -1.09 26.91
C LEU A 385 -26.29 -0.46 26.38
N ALA A 386 -26.63 0.70 26.94
CA ALA A 386 -27.63 1.59 26.39
C ALA A 386 -27.07 2.31 25.16
N ASP A 387 -27.58 1.95 23.98
CA ASP A 387 -27.29 2.68 22.74
C ASP A 387 -28.38 3.71 22.49
N ARG A 388 -27.98 4.97 22.31
CA ARG A 388 -28.89 6.11 22.22
C ARG A 388 -28.27 7.27 21.46
N ASN A 389 -29.13 8.10 20.86
CA ASN A 389 -28.70 9.29 20.14
C ASN A 389 -29.02 10.61 20.85
N PHE A 390 -29.32 10.61 22.16
CA PHE A 390 -29.65 11.81 22.93
C PHE A 390 -29.02 11.80 24.33
N ASP A 391 -28.87 12.99 24.90
CA ASP A 391 -28.35 13.18 26.25
C ASP A 391 -29.39 12.84 27.32
N VAL A 392 -28.91 12.25 28.41
CA VAL A 392 -29.73 11.78 29.54
C VAL A 392 -29.08 12.20 30.85
N SER A 393 -29.90 12.39 31.88
CA SER A 393 -29.41 12.62 33.25
C SER A 393 -29.24 11.33 34.04
N GLU A 394 -29.91 10.26 33.63
CA GLU A 394 -29.94 8.98 34.34
C GLU A 394 -30.21 7.85 33.33
N THR A 395 -29.51 6.72 33.49
CA THR A 395 -29.83 5.45 32.81
C THR A 395 -29.96 4.37 33.86
N GLN A 396 -31.07 3.63 33.81
CA GLN A 396 -31.31 2.44 34.62
C GLN A 396 -31.31 1.22 33.71
N TYR A 397 -30.52 0.22 34.09
CA TYR A 397 -30.64 -1.12 33.54
C TYR A 397 -31.62 -1.87 34.43
N ILE A 398 -32.74 -2.30 33.85
CA ILE A 398 -33.86 -2.91 34.56
C ILE A 398 -34.03 -4.33 34.06
N MET A 399 -34.23 -5.23 35.00
CA MET A 399 -34.64 -6.59 34.74
C MET A 399 -36.06 -6.77 35.23
N LYS A 400 -36.94 -7.25 34.36
CA LYS A 400 -38.34 -7.51 34.67
C LYS A 400 -38.62 -8.99 34.57
N ASP A 401 -39.19 -9.58 35.62
CA ASP A 401 -39.63 -10.98 35.57
C ASP A 401 -40.84 -11.11 34.62
N VAL A 402 -40.75 -12.03 33.65
CA VAL A 402 -41.79 -12.19 32.62
C VAL A 402 -43.08 -12.78 33.19
N ASN A 403 -42.99 -13.58 34.27
CA ASN A 403 -44.14 -14.25 34.86
C ASN A 403 -44.83 -13.37 35.91
N THR A 404 -44.06 -12.69 36.77
CA THR A 404 -44.62 -11.87 37.86
C THR A 404 -44.78 -10.40 37.49
N GLY A 405 -44.05 -9.92 36.48
CA GLY A 405 -43.99 -8.51 36.10
C GLY A 405 -43.15 -7.63 37.04
N GLU A 406 -42.50 -8.21 38.05
CA GLU A 406 -41.70 -7.49 39.03
C GLU A 406 -40.42 -6.90 38.39
N GLU A 407 -40.14 -5.62 38.65
CA GLU A 407 -38.95 -4.92 38.14
C GLU A 407 -37.85 -4.84 39.22
N LYS A 408 -36.62 -5.21 38.84
CA LYS A 408 -35.40 -5.05 39.64
C LYS A 408 -34.44 -4.14 38.88
N VAL A 409 -34.07 -3.01 39.49
CA VAL A 409 -33.02 -2.13 38.96
C VAL A 409 -31.67 -2.81 39.20
N LEU A 410 -30.99 -3.17 38.12
CA LEU A 410 -29.67 -3.79 38.16
C LEU A 410 -28.58 -2.76 38.45
N ALA A 411 -28.67 -1.60 37.80
CA ALA A 411 -27.74 -0.50 37.98
C ALA A 411 -28.36 0.83 37.52
N THR A 412 -27.92 1.91 38.15
CA THR A 412 -28.20 3.28 37.73
C THR A 412 -26.87 3.97 37.42
N ILE A 413 -26.63 4.25 36.13
CA ILE A 413 -25.38 4.85 35.65
C ILE A 413 -25.74 5.93 34.64
N PRO A 414 -25.25 7.18 34.75
CA PRO A 414 -25.57 8.21 33.77
C PRO A 414 -25.14 7.83 32.35
N TYR A 415 -23.86 7.44 32.16
CA TYR A 415 -23.28 7.02 30.88
C TYR A 415 -22.35 5.83 31.06
N GLY A 416 -22.26 4.99 30.03
CA GLY A 416 -21.39 3.81 30.00
C GLY A 416 -22.16 2.49 29.99
N SER A 417 -21.40 1.41 29.80
CA SER A 417 -21.92 0.05 29.91
C SER A 417 -21.99 -0.40 31.37
N TYR A 418 -22.93 -1.28 31.67
CA TYR A 418 -23.03 -1.96 32.95
C TYR A 418 -22.69 -3.45 32.80
N THR A 419 -21.73 -3.91 33.58
CA THR A 419 -21.37 -5.33 33.63
C THR A 419 -22.31 -6.05 34.59
N TRP A 420 -23.33 -6.69 34.04
CA TRP A 420 -24.34 -7.45 34.77
C TRP A 420 -23.85 -8.85 35.12
N HIS A 421 -23.93 -9.17 36.41
CA HIS A 421 -23.63 -10.47 36.98
C HIS A 421 -24.92 -11.06 37.56
N PRO A 422 -25.71 -11.84 36.79
CA PRO A 422 -26.99 -12.35 37.26
C PRO A 422 -26.83 -13.27 38.47
N SER A 423 -27.63 -13.10 39.52
CA SER A 423 -27.66 -14.01 40.68
C SER A 423 -28.61 -15.19 40.45
N PRO A 424 -28.55 -16.27 41.26
CA PRO A 424 -29.52 -17.35 41.16
C PRO A 424 -30.97 -16.95 41.36
N GLU A 425 -31.22 -15.89 42.13
CA GLU A 425 -32.55 -15.32 42.34
C GLU A 425 -33.11 -14.69 41.05
N ASP A 426 -32.22 -14.30 40.13
CA ASP A 426 -32.56 -13.76 38.82
C ASP A 426 -32.93 -14.86 37.80
N SER A 427 -32.94 -16.13 38.19
CA SER A 427 -33.22 -17.27 37.30
C SER A 427 -34.59 -17.18 36.62
N GLY A 428 -34.66 -17.65 35.38
CA GLY A 428 -35.91 -17.76 34.62
C GLY A 428 -35.99 -16.80 33.43
N LEU A 429 -37.20 -16.58 32.93
CA LEU A 429 -37.43 -15.67 31.80
C LEU A 429 -37.50 -14.23 32.29
N LYS A 430 -36.63 -13.38 31.74
CA LYS A 430 -36.51 -11.97 32.11
C LYS A 430 -36.55 -11.09 30.87
N ASP A 431 -37.25 -9.97 30.97
CA ASP A 431 -37.16 -8.87 30.00
C ASP A 431 -36.14 -7.86 30.54
N ILE A 432 -35.06 -7.63 29.80
CA ILE A 432 -34.06 -6.63 30.14
C ILE A 432 -34.36 -5.35 29.35
N ILE A 433 -34.47 -4.24 30.07
CA ILE A 433 -34.89 -2.94 29.56
C ILE A 433 -33.87 -1.90 29.99
N VAL A 434 -33.62 -0.92 29.14
CA VAL A 434 -32.96 0.32 29.54
C VAL A 434 -34.00 1.40 29.70
N ARG A 435 -34.05 2.02 30.88
CA ARG A 435 -34.91 3.17 31.19
C ARG A 435 -34.04 4.41 31.38
N VAL A 436 -34.31 5.49 30.67
CA VAL A 436 -33.54 6.73 30.78
C VAL A 436 -34.41 7.90 31.19
N LYS A 437 -33.80 8.89 31.85
CA LYS A 437 -34.39 10.22 32.06
C LYS A 437 -33.76 11.24 31.11
N ALA A 438 -34.56 11.84 30.23
CA ALA A 438 -34.13 12.85 29.28
C ALA A 438 -35.07 14.07 29.31
N GLY A 439 -34.54 15.22 29.73
CA GLY A 439 -35.33 16.46 29.82
C GLY A 439 -36.60 16.32 30.68
N GLY A 440 -36.52 15.57 31.78
CA GLY A 440 -37.65 15.30 32.68
C GLY A 440 -38.58 14.15 32.27
N ASN A 441 -38.44 13.59 31.07
CA ASN A 441 -39.24 12.45 30.60
C ASN A 441 -38.53 11.13 30.89
N VAL A 442 -39.31 10.09 31.21
CA VAL A 442 -38.85 8.71 31.34
C VAL A 442 -39.12 7.98 30.02
N ILE A 443 -38.09 7.33 29.46
CA ILE A 443 -38.17 6.62 28.18
C ILE A 443 -37.59 5.21 28.38
N ASP A 444 -38.35 4.19 27.99
CA ASP A 444 -37.91 2.80 28.00
C ASP A 444 -37.49 2.35 26.60
N SER A 445 -36.43 1.54 26.53
CA SER A 445 -36.10 0.80 25.32
C SER A 445 -37.17 -0.28 25.06
N PRO A 446 -37.26 -0.80 23.83
CA PRO A 446 -37.86 -2.12 23.63
C PRO A 446 -37.20 -3.15 24.57
N PRO A 447 -37.98 -4.05 25.20
CA PRO A 447 -37.42 -5.11 26.03
C PRO A 447 -36.66 -6.13 25.18
N ILE A 448 -35.56 -6.66 25.71
CA ILE A 448 -34.91 -7.87 25.17
C ILE A 448 -35.19 -9.01 26.13
N ARG A 449 -35.89 -10.04 25.67
CA ARG A 449 -36.21 -11.22 26.47
C ARG A 449 -35.07 -12.21 26.47
N VAL A 450 -34.67 -12.64 27.65
CA VAL A 450 -33.62 -13.66 27.85
C VAL A 450 -34.05 -14.71 28.87
N LYS A 451 -33.40 -15.86 28.83
CA LYS A 451 -33.44 -16.85 29.90
C LYS A 451 -32.21 -16.72 30.76
N VAL A 452 -32.34 -16.22 31.98
CA VAL A 452 -31.23 -16.13 32.92
C VAL A 452 -30.97 -17.50 33.52
N ASP A 453 -29.73 -17.96 33.36
CA ASP A 453 -29.24 -19.15 34.05
C ASP A 453 -28.81 -18.75 35.46
N GLY A 454 -29.67 -19.05 36.44
CA GLY A 454 -29.40 -18.84 37.86
C GLY A 454 -28.49 -19.88 38.50
N SER A 455 -27.64 -20.53 37.73
CA SER A 455 -26.57 -21.35 38.28
C SER A 455 -25.61 -20.47 39.10
N PRO A 456 -25.15 -20.93 40.28
CA PRO A 456 -24.06 -20.28 41.01
C PRO A 456 -22.82 -20.16 40.12
N LYS A 457 -22.17 -19.00 40.11
CA LYS A 457 -20.99 -18.68 39.30
C LYS A 457 -19.92 -17.98 40.14
N LEU A 458 -18.69 -18.27 39.77
CA LEU A 458 -17.49 -17.68 40.34
C LEU A 458 -16.69 -17.13 39.16
N LEU A 459 -15.98 -16.03 39.35
CA LEU A 459 -15.09 -15.42 38.36
C LEU A 459 -13.74 -15.19 39.00
N VAL A 460 -12.69 -15.19 38.19
CA VAL A 460 -11.34 -14.87 38.65
C VAL A 460 -10.69 -13.82 37.74
N GLU A 461 -10.08 -12.83 38.37
CA GLU A 461 -9.36 -11.72 37.74
C GLU A 461 -7.89 -11.74 38.18
N GLY A 462 -7.04 -11.03 37.44
CA GLY A 462 -5.61 -10.86 37.76
C GLY A 462 -4.68 -11.48 36.72
N ILE A 463 -5.08 -12.61 36.14
CA ILE A 463 -4.39 -13.26 35.02
C ILE A 463 -5.40 -13.44 33.87
N GLY A 464 -5.02 -13.05 32.67
CA GLY A 464 -5.84 -13.17 31.46
C GLY A 464 -5.53 -14.43 30.65
N PRO A 465 -6.46 -14.85 29.77
CA PRO A 465 -6.22 -15.96 28.86
C PRO A 465 -5.00 -15.72 27.98
N LYS A 466 -4.16 -16.75 27.82
CA LYS A 466 -2.90 -16.75 27.05
C LYS A 466 -1.86 -15.72 27.52
N GLN A 467 -2.07 -15.09 28.68
CA GLN A 467 -1.10 -14.15 29.22
C GLN A 467 0.23 -14.86 29.51
N VAL A 468 1.33 -14.18 29.18
CA VAL A 468 2.67 -14.60 29.62
C VAL A 468 3.05 -13.84 30.87
N LEU A 469 3.03 -14.52 32.00
CA LEU A 469 3.36 -13.98 33.31
C LEU A 469 4.86 -14.08 33.57
N THR A 470 5.51 -12.93 33.75
CA THR A 470 6.95 -12.78 34.01
C THR A 470 7.28 -12.27 35.42
N SER A 471 6.25 -11.92 36.21
CA SER A 471 6.36 -11.42 37.58
C SER A 471 5.08 -11.74 38.37
N SER A 472 5.02 -11.39 39.65
CA SER A 472 3.85 -11.68 40.49
C SER A 472 2.56 -11.03 39.97
N ALA A 473 1.43 -11.72 40.18
CA ALA A 473 0.09 -11.23 39.84
C ALA A 473 -0.81 -11.24 41.09
N ILE A 474 -1.74 -10.28 41.17
CA ILE A 474 -2.77 -10.26 42.20
C ILE A 474 -4.03 -10.91 41.64
N LEU A 475 -4.42 -12.05 42.19
CA LEU A 475 -5.65 -12.75 41.87
C LEU A 475 -6.79 -12.20 42.72
N LYS A 476 -7.96 -12.01 42.10
CA LYS A 476 -9.20 -11.61 42.78
C LYS A 476 -10.35 -12.47 42.30
N ALA A 477 -11.24 -12.86 43.19
CA ALA A 477 -12.42 -13.63 42.84
C ALA A 477 -13.67 -12.85 43.19
N SER A 478 -14.67 -12.98 42.33
CA SER A 478 -16.00 -12.41 42.53
C SER A 478 -17.06 -13.48 42.24
N SER A 479 -18.21 -13.40 42.90
CA SER A 479 -19.28 -14.39 42.73
C SER A 479 -20.65 -13.71 42.71
N ASN A 480 -21.59 -14.33 41.99
CA ASN A 480 -23.00 -13.93 41.97
C ASN A 480 -23.83 -14.55 43.11
N VAL A 481 -23.18 -15.33 43.99
CA VAL A 481 -23.76 -15.93 45.20
C VAL A 481 -22.86 -15.67 46.40
N ASN A 482 -23.41 -15.81 47.60
CA ASN A 482 -22.58 -15.92 48.79
C ASN A 482 -21.77 -17.23 48.73
N ILE A 483 -20.45 -17.12 48.74
CA ILE A 483 -19.54 -18.26 48.75
C ILE A 483 -18.99 -18.42 50.17
N ASP A 484 -19.10 -19.63 50.71
CA ASP A 484 -18.67 -19.96 52.07
C ASP A 484 -17.14 -19.92 52.21
N SER A 485 -16.43 -20.28 51.14
CA SER A 485 -14.96 -20.32 51.08
C SER A 485 -14.50 -20.32 49.63
N ILE A 486 -13.40 -19.63 49.31
CA ILE A 486 -12.75 -19.62 48.00
C ILE A 486 -11.39 -20.28 48.09
N SER A 487 -11.06 -21.05 47.05
CA SER A 487 -9.71 -21.57 46.80
C SER A 487 -9.28 -21.22 45.38
N TYR A 488 -8.01 -20.86 45.21
CA TYR A 488 -7.39 -20.74 43.89
C TYR A 488 -6.60 -22.00 43.59
N THR A 489 -6.82 -22.57 42.42
CA THR A 489 -6.12 -23.76 41.96
C THR A 489 -5.42 -23.49 40.64
N LEU A 490 -4.26 -24.13 40.49
CA LEU A 490 -3.57 -24.24 39.22
C LEU A 490 -3.62 -25.68 38.77
N LYS A 491 -3.85 -25.90 37.48
CA LYS A 491 -3.70 -27.20 36.84
C LYS A 491 -2.61 -27.11 35.79
N ASN A 492 -1.61 -27.99 35.88
CA ASN A 492 -0.57 -28.07 34.87
C ASN A 492 -1.20 -28.53 33.56
N SER A 493 -1.01 -27.77 32.48
CA SER A 493 -1.69 -28.04 31.21
C SER A 493 -1.21 -29.32 30.53
N LYS A 494 -0.01 -29.82 30.87
CA LYS A 494 0.57 -31.04 30.30
C LYS A 494 0.29 -32.29 31.13
N THR A 495 0.51 -32.22 32.44
CA THR A 495 0.38 -33.39 33.33
C THR A 495 -1.03 -33.54 33.89
N GLY A 496 -1.83 -32.46 33.88
CA GLY A 496 -3.14 -32.41 34.53
C GLY A 496 -3.07 -32.34 36.05
N GLU A 497 -1.87 -32.29 36.64
CA GLU A 497 -1.65 -32.20 38.08
C GLU A 497 -2.15 -30.87 38.63
N GLY A 498 -2.91 -30.93 39.72
CA GLY A 498 -3.54 -29.77 40.36
C GLY A 498 -2.79 -29.33 41.62
N ILE A 499 -2.62 -28.02 41.79
CA ILE A 499 -2.01 -27.39 42.96
C ILE A 499 -3.02 -26.39 43.53
N VAL A 500 -3.20 -26.39 44.84
CA VAL A 500 -3.98 -25.35 45.54
C VAL A 500 -3.04 -24.23 45.95
N LEU A 501 -3.23 -23.03 45.40
CA LEU A 501 -2.42 -21.85 45.71
C LEU A 501 -2.80 -21.22 47.05
N ALA A 502 -4.11 -21.13 47.29
CA ALA A 502 -4.71 -20.62 48.51
C ALA A 502 -6.08 -21.25 48.69
N SER A 503 -6.53 -21.40 49.94
CA SER A 503 -7.83 -21.98 50.29
C SER A 503 -8.44 -21.28 51.50
N ASN A 504 -9.73 -21.52 51.72
CA ASN A 504 -10.50 -20.94 52.82
C ASN A 504 -10.49 -19.40 52.85
N LEU A 505 -10.38 -18.77 51.68
CA LEU A 505 -10.47 -17.31 51.57
C LEU A 505 -11.93 -16.86 51.63
N SER A 506 -12.21 -15.78 52.34
CA SER A 506 -13.49 -15.07 52.28
C SER A 506 -13.44 -13.96 51.25
N LEU A 507 -14.60 -13.57 50.70
CA LEU A 507 -14.68 -12.43 49.80
C LEU A 507 -14.43 -11.10 50.56
N PRO A 508 -13.67 -10.14 49.99
CA PRO A 508 -12.94 -10.22 48.72
C PRO A 508 -11.68 -11.09 48.84
N ALA A 509 -11.59 -12.14 48.03
CA ALA A 509 -10.54 -13.15 48.11
C ALA A 509 -9.29 -12.71 47.34
N GLU A 510 -8.57 -11.69 47.80
CA GLU A 510 -7.34 -11.25 47.16
C GLU A 510 -6.15 -12.16 47.52
N PHE A 511 -5.35 -12.56 46.51
CA PHE A 511 -4.16 -13.38 46.71
C PHE A 511 -3.03 -12.94 45.78
N THR A 512 -1.83 -12.75 46.30
CA THR A 512 -0.65 -12.48 45.47
C THR A 512 0.00 -13.79 45.04
N PHE A 513 -0.14 -14.14 43.77
CA PHE A 513 0.52 -15.28 43.16
C PHE A 513 1.97 -14.94 42.80
N ASN A 514 2.91 -15.64 43.42
CA ASN A 514 4.33 -15.57 43.12
C ASN A 514 4.72 -16.75 42.21
N PRO A 515 5.07 -16.53 40.94
CA PRO A 515 5.21 -17.60 39.95
C PRO A 515 6.57 -18.34 39.97
N THR A 516 7.44 -18.08 40.94
CA THR A 516 8.86 -18.52 40.96
C THR A 516 9.04 -20.02 40.66
N ASP A 517 8.20 -20.88 41.23
CA ASP A 517 8.30 -22.34 41.10
C ASP A 517 7.32 -22.92 40.06
N TYR A 518 6.65 -22.06 39.29
CA TYR A 518 5.53 -22.41 38.43
C TYR A 518 5.87 -22.24 36.95
N SER A 519 7.12 -22.41 36.51
CA SER A 519 7.46 -22.28 35.08
C SER A 519 6.66 -23.28 34.23
N GLY A 520 6.06 -22.82 33.13
CA GLY A 520 5.28 -23.67 32.22
C GLY A 520 3.87 -23.15 31.92
N GLU A 521 3.02 -24.03 31.37
CA GLU A 521 1.64 -23.72 30.99
C GLU A 521 0.66 -24.20 32.06
N TRP A 522 -0.19 -23.31 32.51
CA TRP A 522 -1.10 -23.53 33.64
C TRP A 522 -2.50 -23.07 33.31
N ILE A 523 -3.47 -23.71 33.95
CA ILE A 523 -4.86 -23.28 33.96
C ILE A 523 -5.16 -22.78 35.37
N LEU A 524 -5.50 -21.50 35.49
CA LEU A 524 -6.01 -20.92 36.73
C LEU A 524 -7.52 -21.16 36.82
N GLN A 525 -7.98 -21.59 37.99
CA GLN A 525 -9.40 -21.66 38.32
C GLN A 525 -9.61 -21.29 39.79
N ALA A 526 -10.71 -20.61 40.09
CA ALA A 526 -11.21 -20.47 41.45
C ALA A 526 -12.30 -21.52 41.70
N GLU A 527 -12.27 -22.13 42.89
CA GLU A 527 -13.29 -23.05 43.40
C GLU A 527 -13.92 -22.45 44.66
N GLY A 528 -15.25 -22.49 44.73
CA GLY A 528 -16.03 -22.05 45.88
C GLY A 528 -17.06 -23.09 46.32
N SER A 529 -17.60 -22.91 47.52
CA SER A 529 -18.76 -23.66 48.01
C SER A 529 -19.93 -22.71 48.21
N HIS A 530 -21.12 -23.11 47.75
CA HIS A 530 -22.38 -22.45 48.03
C HIS A 530 -23.42 -23.50 48.42
N ASN A 531 -23.96 -23.42 49.64
CA ASN A 531 -24.99 -24.34 50.15
C ASN A 531 -24.56 -25.83 50.03
N GLY A 532 -23.29 -26.12 50.28
CA GLY A 532 -22.71 -27.46 50.19
C GLY A 532 -22.47 -27.98 48.77
N LYS A 533 -22.67 -27.16 47.72
CA LYS A 533 -22.35 -27.48 46.33
C LYS A 533 -21.13 -26.68 45.86
N ARG A 534 -20.27 -27.33 45.07
CA ARG A 534 -19.09 -26.70 44.49
C ARG A 534 -19.48 -25.79 43.33
N VAL A 535 -18.81 -24.65 43.25
CA VAL A 535 -18.96 -23.62 42.20
C VAL A 535 -17.57 -23.33 41.65
N TYR A 536 -17.43 -23.23 40.33
CA TYR A 536 -16.14 -23.06 39.66
C TYR A 536 -16.15 -21.79 38.83
N SER A 537 -15.00 -21.12 38.73
CA SER A 537 -14.77 -20.13 37.69
C SER A 537 -14.49 -20.78 36.34
N GLU A 538 -14.42 -19.95 35.31
CA GLU A 538 -13.78 -20.31 34.05
C GLU A 538 -12.36 -20.80 34.28
N GLU A 539 -11.93 -21.68 33.39
CA GLU A 539 -10.53 -22.10 33.28
C GLU A 539 -9.77 -21.05 32.46
N ILE A 540 -8.81 -20.39 33.09
CA ILE A 540 -7.97 -19.37 32.43
C ILE A 540 -6.61 -19.99 32.10
N PRO A 541 -6.35 -20.39 30.84
CA PRO A 541 -5.04 -20.86 30.45
C PRO A 541 -4.05 -19.69 30.37
N PHE A 542 -2.86 -19.84 30.94
CA PHE A 542 -1.78 -18.85 30.88
C PHE A 542 -0.41 -19.55 30.93
N LYS A 543 0.66 -18.78 30.69
CA LYS A 543 2.04 -19.27 30.72
C LYS A 543 2.84 -18.49 31.74
N VAL A 544 3.59 -19.18 32.59
CA VAL A 544 4.64 -18.58 33.41
C VAL A 544 5.97 -18.76 32.69
N TYR A 545 6.68 -17.65 32.51
CA TYR A 545 8.04 -17.67 31.97
C TYR A 545 8.91 -16.66 32.72
N LEU A 546 9.87 -17.18 33.49
CA LEU A 546 10.82 -16.40 34.30
C LEU A 546 12.25 -16.43 33.75
N GLY A 547 12.41 -17.02 32.56
CA GLY A 547 13.69 -17.00 31.85
C GLY A 547 14.00 -15.62 31.26
N GLU A 548 15.18 -15.51 30.65
CA GLU A 548 15.56 -14.33 29.90
C GLU A 548 14.60 -14.13 28.72
N ILE A 549 14.08 -12.90 28.58
CA ILE A 549 13.30 -12.50 27.41
C ILE A 549 14.12 -11.54 26.56
N PHE A 550 14.11 -11.76 25.25
CA PHE A 550 14.83 -10.94 24.31
C PHE A 550 13.93 -9.81 23.78
N SER A 551 14.48 -8.61 23.75
CA SER A 551 13.86 -7.45 23.10
C SER A 551 14.22 -7.38 21.61
N SER A 552 13.63 -6.41 20.91
CA SER A 552 13.92 -6.18 19.49
C SER A 552 15.40 -5.90 19.26
N LYS A 553 15.95 -6.45 18.18
CA LYS A 553 17.33 -6.26 17.75
C LYS A 553 17.35 -5.46 16.44
N PRO A 554 18.35 -4.59 16.23
CA PRO A 554 18.49 -3.86 14.98
C PRO A 554 18.89 -4.80 13.83
N ILE A 555 18.39 -4.50 12.63
CA ILE A 555 18.82 -5.15 11.38
C ILE A 555 20.17 -4.62 10.94
N VAL A 556 20.31 -3.28 10.92
CA VAL A 556 21.54 -2.53 10.66
C VAL A 556 21.59 -1.30 11.58
N GLU A 557 22.71 -0.57 11.58
CA GLU A 557 22.79 0.72 12.26
C GLU A 557 21.72 1.68 11.75
N LYS A 558 21.10 2.45 12.65
CA LYS A 558 19.99 3.36 12.31
C LYS A 558 20.34 4.33 11.18
N SER A 559 21.58 4.87 11.18
CA SER A 559 22.09 5.80 10.17
C SER A 559 22.23 5.17 8.77
N GLN A 560 22.37 3.85 8.69
CA GLN A 560 22.51 3.11 7.43
C GLN A 560 21.17 2.60 6.91
N TYR A 561 20.14 2.59 7.76
CA TYR A 561 18.86 1.94 7.46
C TYR A 561 18.14 2.57 6.26
N LEU A 562 18.21 3.90 6.11
CA LEU A 562 17.59 4.59 4.98
C LEU A 562 18.12 4.03 3.65
N ASN A 563 19.44 4.06 3.45
CA ASN A 563 20.08 3.55 2.24
C ASN A 563 19.80 2.05 2.04
N PHE A 564 19.83 1.27 3.13
CA PHE A 564 19.51 -0.16 3.09
C PHE A 564 18.09 -0.42 2.58
N ALA A 565 17.09 0.27 3.14
CA ALA A 565 15.70 0.15 2.74
C ALA A 565 15.47 0.67 1.32
N SER A 566 16.02 1.84 0.97
CA SER A 566 15.87 2.43 -0.36
C SER A 566 16.44 1.55 -1.49
N ASN A 567 17.54 0.84 -1.26
CA ASN A 567 18.09 -0.08 -2.25
C ASN A 567 17.15 -1.27 -2.51
N LEU A 568 16.63 -1.88 -1.44
CA LEU A 568 15.64 -2.97 -1.56
C LEU A 568 14.35 -2.48 -2.22
N ALA A 569 13.91 -1.27 -1.87
CA ALA A 569 12.73 -0.64 -2.43
C ALA A 569 12.87 -0.38 -3.93
N LYS A 570 14.04 0.12 -4.38
CA LYS A 570 14.35 0.33 -5.80
C LYS A 570 14.36 -0.97 -6.60
N ASP A 571 14.99 -2.02 -6.06
CA ASP A 571 14.98 -3.33 -6.70
C ASP A 571 13.56 -3.90 -6.82
N SER A 572 12.72 -3.66 -5.82
CA SER A 572 11.31 -4.04 -5.82
C SER A 572 10.50 -3.21 -6.81
N PHE A 573 10.68 -1.89 -6.85
CA PHE A 573 10.03 -0.98 -7.79
C PHE A 573 10.33 -1.37 -9.24
N ASN A 574 11.59 -1.66 -9.58
CA ASN A 574 11.98 -2.07 -10.93
C ASN A 574 11.32 -3.39 -11.38
N LYS A 575 10.97 -4.28 -10.44
CA LYS A 575 10.35 -5.58 -10.73
C LYS A 575 8.83 -5.53 -10.74
N THR A 576 8.25 -4.63 -9.95
CA THR A 576 6.81 -4.69 -9.62
C THR A 576 6.06 -3.42 -9.98
N GLY A 577 6.75 -2.28 -10.10
CA GLY A 577 6.18 -0.94 -10.23
C GLY A 577 5.52 -0.39 -8.97
N MET A 578 5.64 -1.05 -7.81
CA MET A 578 5.22 -0.47 -6.52
C MET A 578 6.22 0.62 -6.12
N SER A 579 5.74 1.82 -5.78
CA SER A 579 6.55 2.98 -5.33
C SER A 579 7.62 2.55 -4.33
N ALA A 580 8.89 2.82 -4.67
CA ALA A 580 10.04 2.64 -3.79
C ALA A 580 9.98 3.62 -2.61
N ALA A 581 9.47 4.85 -2.83
CA ALA A 581 9.24 5.82 -1.77
C ALA A 581 8.30 5.27 -0.69
N LEU A 582 7.16 4.73 -1.11
CA LEU A 582 6.14 4.17 -0.23
C LEU A 582 6.67 2.96 0.54
N GLN A 583 7.33 2.02 -0.15
CA GLN A 583 7.92 0.84 0.49
C GLN A 583 9.00 1.20 1.52
N THR A 584 9.86 2.18 1.20
CA THR A 584 10.89 2.68 2.11
C THR A 584 10.24 3.29 3.36
N ALA A 585 9.26 4.16 3.18
CA ALA A 585 8.55 4.81 4.28
C ALA A 585 7.80 3.80 5.16
N GLN A 586 7.12 2.81 4.57
CA GLN A 586 6.48 1.73 5.32
C GLN A 586 7.51 0.99 6.16
N SER A 587 8.60 0.53 5.56
CA SER A 587 9.62 -0.23 6.29
C SER A 587 10.24 0.56 7.44
N ILE A 588 10.49 1.86 7.25
CA ILE A 588 10.94 2.77 8.32
C ILE A 588 9.91 2.86 9.46
N LEU A 589 8.64 3.05 9.11
CA LEU A 589 7.56 3.22 10.08
C LEU A 589 7.32 1.94 10.89
N GLU A 590 7.21 0.79 10.23
CA GLU A 590 6.91 -0.51 10.85
C GLU A 590 8.02 -0.99 11.78
N THR A 591 9.27 -0.64 11.49
CA THR A 591 10.44 -1.15 12.22
C THR A 591 11.12 -0.11 13.09
N GLY A 592 10.62 1.12 13.12
CA GLY A 592 11.29 2.23 13.81
C GLY A 592 12.73 2.40 13.32
N TRP A 593 12.92 2.58 12.02
CA TRP A 593 14.24 2.68 11.37
C TRP A 593 15.10 1.40 11.49
N GLY A 594 14.47 0.23 11.38
CA GLY A 594 15.11 -1.07 11.46
C GLY A 594 15.55 -1.48 12.86
N GLN A 595 15.19 -0.70 13.89
CA GLN A 595 15.65 -0.90 15.27
C GLN A 595 14.70 -1.79 16.09
N SER A 596 13.46 -1.94 15.63
CA SER A 596 12.36 -2.60 16.33
C SER A 596 11.74 -3.74 15.52
N THR A 597 12.56 -4.55 14.85
CA THR A 597 12.05 -5.76 14.19
C THR A 597 11.65 -6.85 15.21
N PRO A 598 10.63 -7.68 14.91
CA PRO A 598 10.28 -8.82 15.74
C PRO A 598 11.48 -9.74 15.97
N VAL A 599 11.72 -10.07 17.22
CA VAL A 599 12.72 -11.05 17.65
C VAL A 599 11.98 -12.10 18.47
N ASP A 600 12.39 -13.35 18.33
CA ASP A 600 11.83 -14.41 19.13
C ASP A 600 12.12 -14.14 20.60
N LYS A 601 11.06 -13.95 21.36
CA LYS A 601 11.06 -13.54 22.76
C LYS A 601 11.87 -14.50 23.63
N TYR A 602 11.95 -15.78 23.27
CA TYR A 602 12.52 -16.83 24.12
C TYR A 602 13.92 -17.27 23.69
N THR A 603 14.26 -17.14 22.41
CA THR A 603 15.54 -17.60 21.85
C THR A 603 16.43 -16.47 21.37
N GLY A 604 15.88 -15.26 21.19
CA GLY A 604 16.59 -14.12 20.65
C GLY A 604 16.87 -14.21 19.15
N GLN A 605 16.26 -15.18 18.45
CA GLN A 605 16.35 -15.35 17.00
C GLN A 605 15.73 -14.15 16.29
N LYS A 606 16.45 -13.56 15.32
CA LYS A 606 15.92 -12.47 14.50
C LYS A 606 14.90 -13.00 13.49
N SER A 607 13.82 -12.26 13.27
CA SER A 607 12.85 -12.58 12.20
C SER A 607 13.26 -12.07 10.82
N ASN A 608 14.07 -11.02 10.74
CA ASN A 608 14.27 -10.22 9.52
C ASN A 608 12.98 -9.62 8.92
N ASN A 609 11.90 -9.54 9.71
CA ASN A 609 10.59 -9.05 9.28
C ASN A 609 10.57 -7.52 9.28
N LEU A 610 10.58 -6.94 8.08
CA LEU A 610 10.69 -5.49 7.85
C LEU A 610 9.35 -4.76 7.73
N PHE A 611 8.23 -5.49 7.85
CA PHE A 611 6.88 -4.97 7.62
C PHE A 611 5.86 -5.41 8.68
N GLY A 612 6.31 -6.04 9.77
CA GLY A 612 5.45 -6.47 10.88
C GLY A 612 4.43 -7.56 10.53
N ILE A 613 4.66 -8.34 9.48
CA ILE A 613 3.67 -9.31 8.97
C ILE A 613 3.53 -10.49 9.96
N LYS A 614 2.31 -10.73 10.46
CA LYS A 614 1.99 -11.84 11.36
C LYS A 614 1.86 -13.18 10.62
N GLY A 615 2.11 -14.28 11.33
CA GLY A 615 1.95 -15.65 10.84
C GLY A 615 3.27 -16.38 10.60
N VAL A 616 3.24 -17.37 9.71
CA VAL A 616 4.40 -18.23 9.39
C VAL A 616 5.00 -17.79 8.05
N GLY A 617 6.29 -17.49 8.06
CA GLY A 617 7.10 -17.17 6.88
C GLY A 617 7.99 -18.34 6.45
N PRO A 618 8.84 -18.15 5.43
CA PRO A 618 9.73 -19.19 4.91
C PRO A 618 10.74 -19.74 5.93
N ALA A 619 11.16 -18.95 6.92
CA ALA A 619 12.02 -19.42 8.01
C ALA A 619 11.21 -19.78 9.28
N GLY A 620 9.90 -19.97 9.16
CA GLY A 620 8.99 -20.23 10.26
C GLY A 620 8.44 -18.93 10.87
N SER A 621 8.35 -18.91 12.20
CA SER A 621 7.83 -17.76 12.95
C SER A 621 8.74 -17.43 14.10
N VAL A 622 8.75 -16.16 14.50
CA VAL A 622 9.23 -15.75 15.82
C VAL A 622 8.04 -15.40 16.71
N THR A 623 8.10 -15.81 17.98
CA THR A 623 7.08 -15.40 18.94
C THR A 623 7.46 -14.05 19.53
N SER A 624 6.61 -13.04 19.39
CA SER A 624 6.80 -11.72 19.97
C SER A 624 5.58 -11.25 20.74
N THR A 625 5.74 -10.20 21.54
CA THR A 625 4.71 -9.73 22.45
C THR A 625 3.69 -8.83 21.73
N THR A 626 2.41 -9.08 21.92
CA THR A 626 1.30 -8.19 21.57
C THR A 626 0.37 -8.01 22.77
N TRP A 627 -0.60 -7.10 22.69
CA TRP A 627 -1.64 -6.96 23.70
C TRP A 627 -3.00 -7.44 23.17
N GLU A 628 -3.82 -7.98 24.06
CA GLU A 628 -5.24 -8.30 23.85
C GLU A 628 -6.08 -7.65 24.96
N VAL A 629 -7.38 -7.48 24.72
CA VAL A 629 -8.31 -6.99 25.75
C VAL A 629 -9.27 -8.12 26.11
N TYR A 630 -9.29 -8.54 27.37
CA TYR A 630 -10.21 -9.54 27.89
C TYR A 630 -10.95 -8.97 29.10
N ASN A 631 -12.28 -9.08 29.12
CA ASN A 631 -13.14 -8.45 30.15
C ASN A 631 -12.83 -6.96 30.41
N GLY A 632 -12.42 -6.22 29.36
CA GLY A 632 -12.09 -4.78 29.47
C GLY A 632 -10.68 -4.47 30.00
N VAL A 633 -9.88 -5.48 30.32
CA VAL A 633 -8.50 -5.34 30.81
C VAL A 633 -7.51 -5.73 29.71
N ARG A 634 -6.43 -4.96 29.55
CA ARG A 634 -5.35 -5.26 28.59
C ARG A 634 -4.41 -6.31 29.17
N PHE A 635 -4.15 -7.36 28.41
CA PHE A 635 -3.21 -8.43 28.75
C PHE A 635 -2.13 -8.57 27.69
N THR A 636 -0.93 -8.89 28.15
CA THR A 636 0.23 -9.14 27.30
C THR A 636 0.25 -10.61 26.91
N VAL A 637 0.13 -10.89 25.61
CA VAL A 637 0.10 -12.24 25.05
C VAL A 637 1.21 -12.42 24.02
N ASP A 638 1.52 -13.67 23.72
CA ASP A 638 2.42 -14.04 22.64
C ASP A 638 1.66 -14.09 21.31
N ALA A 639 2.29 -13.58 20.25
CA ALA A 639 1.82 -13.71 18.87
C ALA A 639 2.97 -14.06 17.94
N ASP A 640 2.64 -14.81 16.89
CA ASP A 640 3.62 -15.26 15.91
C ASP A 640 3.74 -14.26 14.75
N PHE A 641 4.99 -13.87 14.49
CA PHE A 641 5.38 -13.04 13.36
C PHE A 641 6.19 -13.85 12.38
N ARG A 642 6.02 -13.58 11.08
CA ARG A 642 6.74 -14.28 10.02
C ARG A 642 8.24 -14.10 10.22
N ALA A 643 8.99 -15.19 10.10
CA ALA A 643 10.44 -15.18 10.08
C ALA A 643 10.97 -15.47 8.67
N TYR A 644 12.09 -14.84 8.34
CA TYR A 644 12.73 -14.89 7.04
C TYR A 644 14.23 -15.18 7.18
N ASN A 645 14.78 -15.89 6.21
CA ASN A 645 16.20 -16.18 6.11
C ASN A 645 17.01 -14.92 5.82
N SER A 646 16.39 -13.90 5.21
CA SER A 646 17.01 -12.62 4.91
C SER A 646 15.99 -11.48 4.87
N PRO A 647 16.42 -10.22 5.05
CA PRO A 647 15.55 -9.05 4.84
C PRO A 647 14.96 -8.95 3.43
N GLN A 648 15.68 -9.42 2.40
CA GLN A 648 15.23 -9.47 1.01
C GLN A 648 13.98 -10.34 0.85
N GLU A 649 13.95 -11.48 1.56
CA GLU A 649 12.80 -12.39 1.56
C GLU A 649 11.58 -11.77 2.25
N SER A 650 11.79 -10.98 3.32
CA SER A 650 10.71 -10.18 3.93
C SER A 650 10.11 -9.16 2.95
N TRP A 651 10.94 -8.56 2.09
CA TRP A 651 10.50 -7.59 1.10
C TRP A 651 9.70 -8.24 -0.03
N ALA A 652 10.15 -9.40 -0.50
CA ALA A 652 9.42 -10.19 -1.50
C ALA A 652 8.06 -10.67 -0.97
N ASP A 653 8.02 -11.16 0.27
CA ASP A 653 6.79 -11.62 0.92
C ASP A 653 5.80 -10.46 1.19
N HIS A 654 6.30 -9.25 1.46
CA HIS A 654 5.45 -8.07 1.56
C HIS A 654 4.70 -7.79 0.26
N LYS A 655 5.34 -7.95 -0.90
CA LYS A 655 4.66 -7.81 -2.20
C LYS A 655 3.60 -8.90 -2.38
N GLU A 656 3.90 -10.16 -2.10
CA GLU A 656 2.93 -11.25 -2.17
C GLU A 656 1.73 -11.01 -1.23
N PHE A 657 1.98 -10.48 -0.04
CA PHE A 657 0.94 -10.09 0.91
C PHE A 657 -0.03 -9.04 0.33
N LEU A 658 0.49 -8.11 -0.48
CA LEU A 658 -0.30 -7.06 -1.14
C LEU A 658 -1.02 -7.54 -2.42
N GLU A 659 -0.85 -8.79 -2.83
CA GLU A 659 -1.62 -9.41 -3.92
C GLU A 659 -3.02 -9.88 -3.49
N ARG A 660 -3.31 -9.88 -2.18
CA ARG A 660 -4.63 -10.28 -1.65
C ARG A 660 -5.74 -9.36 -2.15
N ASP A 661 -6.96 -9.89 -2.26
CA ASP A 661 -8.13 -9.19 -2.82
C ASP A 661 -8.43 -7.85 -2.16
N ARG A 662 -8.26 -7.75 -0.83
CA ARG A 662 -8.48 -6.49 -0.09
C ARG A 662 -7.61 -5.33 -0.56
N TYR A 663 -6.47 -5.62 -1.21
CA TYR A 663 -5.52 -4.64 -1.73
C TYR A 663 -5.67 -4.41 -3.24
N LYS A 664 -6.76 -4.87 -3.87
CA LYS A 664 -6.99 -4.65 -5.31
C LYS A 664 -6.90 -3.17 -5.69
N ALA A 665 -7.64 -2.30 -5.00
CA ALA A 665 -7.61 -0.86 -5.24
C ALA A 665 -6.22 -0.24 -5.01
N PHE A 666 -5.40 -0.85 -4.14
CA PHE A 666 -4.03 -0.39 -3.92
C PHE A 666 -3.14 -0.70 -5.12
N ARG A 667 -3.28 -1.89 -5.73
CA ARG A 667 -2.48 -2.27 -6.90
C ARG A 667 -2.70 -1.33 -8.09
N ASP A 668 -3.94 -0.90 -8.29
CA ASP A 668 -4.26 0.11 -9.31
C ASP A 668 -3.38 1.35 -9.12
N VAL A 669 -3.20 1.84 -7.89
CA VAL A 669 -2.46 3.10 -7.60
C VAL A 669 -1.08 2.92 -6.97
N MET A 670 -0.51 1.70 -6.96
CA MET A 670 0.69 1.42 -6.14
C MET A 670 1.96 2.11 -6.64
N HIS A 671 1.97 2.61 -7.88
CA HIS A 671 3.03 3.44 -8.45
C HIS A 671 3.04 4.86 -7.88
N ASP A 672 1.93 5.31 -7.29
CA ASP A 672 1.77 6.65 -6.72
C ASP A 672 1.75 6.56 -5.18
N TYR A 673 2.76 7.12 -4.53
CA TYR A 673 2.85 7.04 -3.07
C TYR A 673 1.71 7.76 -2.32
N LYS A 674 1.15 8.88 -2.83
CA LYS A 674 0.07 9.63 -2.15
C LYS A 674 -1.23 8.81 -2.20
N GLN A 675 -1.58 8.31 -3.39
CA GLN A 675 -2.76 7.47 -3.60
C GLN A 675 -2.59 6.10 -2.92
N GLY A 676 -1.42 5.48 -3.07
CA GLY A 676 -1.07 4.20 -2.47
C GLY A 676 -1.14 4.21 -0.94
N ALA A 677 -0.64 5.26 -0.28
CA ALA A 677 -0.70 5.39 1.17
C ALA A 677 -2.14 5.39 1.70
N TRP A 678 -3.04 6.14 1.05
CA TRP A 678 -4.47 6.12 1.39
C TRP A 678 -5.12 4.79 1.07
N SER A 679 -4.83 4.20 -0.09
CA SER A 679 -5.43 2.92 -0.46
C SER A 679 -4.98 1.78 0.46
N LEU A 680 -3.75 1.79 0.99
CA LEU A 680 -3.31 0.84 2.01
C LEU A 680 -4.08 1.01 3.32
N LYS A 681 -4.23 2.25 3.79
CA LYS A 681 -5.00 2.56 5.01
C LYS A 681 -6.46 2.12 4.82
N ASP A 682 -7.09 2.47 3.71
CA ASP A 682 -8.51 2.18 3.46
C ASP A 682 -8.75 0.68 3.23
N ALA A 683 -7.77 -0.04 2.68
CA ALA A 683 -7.75 -1.50 2.64
C ALA A 683 -7.58 -2.14 4.03
N GLY A 684 -7.23 -1.37 5.07
CA GLY A 684 -7.06 -1.80 6.46
C GLY A 684 -5.70 -2.43 6.75
N TYR A 685 -4.64 -1.94 6.11
CA TYR A 685 -3.25 -2.34 6.40
C TYR A 685 -2.87 -2.00 7.86
N ALA A 686 -3.27 -0.81 8.33
CA ALA A 686 -3.06 -0.34 9.69
C ALA A 686 -4.37 0.18 10.32
N THR A 687 -4.48 0.07 11.64
CA THR A 687 -5.59 0.64 12.43
C THR A 687 -5.34 2.09 12.84
N ASP A 688 -4.12 2.60 12.65
CA ASP A 688 -3.76 3.98 12.92
C ASP A 688 -4.45 4.91 11.90
N PRO A 689 -5.31 5.85 12.34
CA PRO A 689 -5.96 6.76 11.41
C PRO A 689 -4.95 7.62 10.64
N GLU A 690 -3.80 7.97 11.24
CA GLU A 690 -2.76 8.82 10.64
C GLU A 690 -1.80 8.06 9.73
N TYR A 691 -2.00 6.75 9.51
CA TYR A 691 -1.02 5.90 8.81
C TYR A 691 -0.56 6.50 7.47
N ALA A 692 -1.50 6.88 6.60
CA ALA A 692 -1.20 7.44 5.29
C ALA A 692 -0.38 8.74 5.41
N LEU A 693 -0.75 9.63 6.33
CA LEU A 693 -0.08 10.91 6.54
C LEU A 693 1.33 10.74 7.14
N LYS A 694 1.54 9.75 8.01
CA LYS A 694 2.87 9.42 8.54
C LYS A 694 3.80 8.94 7.43
N LEU A 695 3.29 8.14 6.48
CA LEU A 695 4.06 7.70 5.32
C LEU A 695 4.41 8.87 4.41
N MET A 696 3.44 9.70 4.02
CA MET A 696 3.69 10.88 3.18
C MET A 696 4.71 11.82 3.84
N LYS A 697 4.55 12.10 5.13
CA LYS A 697 5.51 12.93 5.88
C LYS A 697 6.93 12.37 5.87
N LEU A 698 7.10 11.05 5.97
CA LEU A 698 8.41 10.42 5.85
C LEU A 698 8.96 10.57 4.43
N ILE A 699 8.13 10.43 3.41
CA ILE A 699 8.52 10.60 2.01
C ILE A 699 9.03 12.02 1.77
N ASP A 700 8.25 13.02 2.17
CA ASP A 700 8.61 14.44 1.97
C ASP A 700 9.84 14.84 2.78
N SER A 701 9.94 14.40 4.04
CA SER A 701 11.05 14.77 4.93
C SER A 701 12.41 14.24 4.46
N TYR A 702 12.42 13.15 3.69
CA TYR A 702 13.63 12.50 3.22
C TYR A 702 13.74 12.49 1.68
N ASN A 703 12.87 13.21 0.98
CA ASN A 703 12.83 13.31 -0.49
C ASN A 703 12.83 11.92 -1.15
N LEU A 704 12.02 10.99 -0.61
CA LEU A 704 12.03 9.59 -1.02
C LEU A 704 11.34 9.37 -2.36
N ASP A 705 10.53 10.32 -2.81
CA ASP A 705 9.88 10.33 -4.13
C ASP A 705 10.91 10.31 -5.28
N GLU A 706 12.13 10.81 -5.07
CA GLU A 706 13.25 10.62 -6.03
C GLU A 706 13.57 9.15 -6.32
N LEU A 707 13.20 8.23 -5.42
CA LEU A 707 13.36 6.79 -5.66
C LEU A 707 12.39 6.26 -6.72
N ASP A 708 11.29 6.97 -6.97
CA ASP A 708 10.23 6.61 -7.93
C ASP A 708 10.45 7.26 -9.31
N LYS A 709 11.41 8.19 -9.44
CA LYS A 709 11.68 8.86 -10.70
C LYS A 709 12.27 7.89 -11.73
N VAL A 710 11.61 7.82 -12.87
CA VAL A 710 11.98 7.02 -14.04
C VAL A 710 12.11 7.90 -15.28
N GLY A 711 12.88 7.42 -16.25
CA GLY A 711 12.89 7.97 -17.60
C GLY A 711 12.53 6.89 -18.60
N ILE A 712 12.60 7.25 -19.88
CA ILE A 712 12.56 6.32 -21.01
C ILE A 712 13.92 6.26 -21.68
#